data_AF-A0A9D6R3L8-F1
#
_entry.id   AF-A0A9D6R3L8-F1
#
_cell.length_a   1.000
_cell.length_b   1.000
_cell.length_c   1.000
_cell.angle_alpha   90.00
_cell.angle_beta   90.00
_cell.angle_gamma   90.00
#
_symmetry.space_group_name_H-M   'P 1'
#
loop_
_entity.id
_entity.type
_entity.pdbx_description
1 polymer ?
#
loop_
_entity_poly.entity_id
_entity_poly.type
_entity_poly.pdbx_seq_one_letter_code
_entity_poly.pdbx_strand_id
1 'polypeptide(L)'
;GNQPPYYYVLVQIPIYEFLPAFGALGAMIYGLIRWIRAEDVPAESSVVPSGDVEALSGDENVAPPDNFGAPDNVAAPDGREASSGRDAVRREGFPAIPFLAFWSVAGVVAFSIAGEKMPWLTTHITLPFILLSGWFFGTMIDKTDWTAVRERGGWIAAALLPVFVVASVSALLLLLGTTPPFQGKELSQLQTTFGFLSALLVAGIAAVGLVLVGRRSGWRPLAQVAGLSVVALLTLLTARVAIIASFVRYDEATEYLVYAHGAPAVKTVMAQIEDISRRTSDGLDLRVAYDDDVSWPMTWYFRNYANQVFYGAQPTREGLDVPVVVAGDSNWAKVEPLLGNRYYSYEYIRMWWPMQEYFNLDGTRIKDALTKPEWREALWNIWWARDYTKYGQLTATDYSLSRWPVADRMKLYIRKDIAAQIWNYGVGPTQLGEAVPEDPFKNLKQVHAADVVFGSAGQGQGQFSFPRALAVAPDGSLYVADTRNHRVQKFDANGKLQLAWGSFGDIAQNTAAPGTFNEPWGIAVDSKGDVFVSDTWNHRVQKFDANGNVLTTWGTFGTGEGNNFAMWGPRGLAVDSQDRVYVADTGNKRILVFDADGNALGQVGSPGSLDGQFDEPVGVAVAADGRIFVADTWNQRVQVFKPDHSYLAQWPINGWFGQSLDNKPYLAVDGKGRVYVTDPEGYRVLVFTEDGKPVEAWGDFGQDAQTLGLPAGITLDAPGNIWVADANNNRVMRFAALP
;
A
#
# COMPACT_ATOMS: atom_id res chain seq x y z
N GLY A 1 7.13 -23.28 -4.39
CA GLY A 1 7.63 -21.93 -4.09
C GLY A 1 8.91 -21.61 -4.86
N ASN A 2 9.65 -20.58 -4.45
CA ASN A 2 10.87 -20.12 -5.13
C ASN A 2 12.13 -20.17 -4.25
N GLN A 3 12.07 -20.75 -3.04
CA GLN A 3 13.23 -20.85 -2.16
C GLN A 3 14.28 -21.78 -2.79
N PRO A 4 15.58 -21.48 -2.67
CA PRO A 4 16.61 -22.36 -3.17
C PRO A 4 16.60 -23.71 -2.41
N PRO A 5 17.02 -24.82 -3.04
CA PRO A 5 16.99 -26.16 -2.42
C PRO A 5 17.77 -26.29 -1.11
N TYR A 6 18.70 -25.38 -0.86
CA TYR A 6 19.52 -25.36 0.35
C TYR A 6 18.97 -24.45 1.45
N TYR A 7 17.85 -23.75 1.25
CA TYR A 7 17.30 -22.79 2.21
C TYR A 7 17.07 -23.40 3.59
N TYR A 8 16.37 -24.53 3.68
CA TYR A 8 16.11 -25.18 4.96
C TYR A 8 17.38 -25.71 5.61
N VAL A 9 18.27 -26.34 4.84
CA VAL A 9 19.47 -27.02 5.36
C VAL A 9 20.60 -26.06 5.75
N LEU A 10 20.78 -24.96 5.02
CA LEU A 10 21.90 -24.03 5.21
C LEU A 10 21.50 -22.71 5.88
N VAL A 11 20.21 -22.34 5.84
CA VAL A 11 19.73 -21.07 6.43
C VAL A 11 18.82 -21.36 7.61
N GLN A 12 17.67 -22.00 7.39
CA GLN A 12 16.64 -22.04 8.41
C GLN A 12 17.00 -22.95 9.61
N ILE A 13 17.34 -24.21 9.36
CA ILE A 13 17.68 -25.16 10.44
C ILE A 13 18.93 -24.73 11.23
N PRO A 14 20.05 -24.31 10.60
CA PRO A 14 21.25 -23.91 11.35
C PRO A 14 21.07 -22.64 12.19
N ILE A 15 20.11 -21.79 11.81
CA ILE A 15 19.85 -20.54 12.52
C ILE A 15 18.94 -20.77 13.74
N TYR A 16 17.91 -21.62 13.62
CA TYR A 16 16.88 -21.72 14.67
C TYR A 16 16.84 -23.08 15.39
N GLU A 17 17.28 -24.17 14.74
CA GLU A 17 16.90 -25.54 15.10
C GLU A 17 18.12 -26.47 15.24
N PHE A 18 19.21 -25.93 15.77
CA PHE A 18 20.48 -26.63 15.94
C PHE A 18 20.39 -27.78 16.95
N LEU A 19 19.74 -27.62 18.11
CA LEU A 19 19.65 -28.69 19.11
C LEU A 19 18.92 -29.94 18.56
N PRO A 20 17.72 -29.84 17.96
CA PRO A 20 17.07 -30.98 17.33
C PRO A 20 17.85 -31.54 16.14
N ALA A 21 18.48 -30.70 15.32
CA ALA A 21 19.29 -31.18 14.20
C ALA A 21 20.49 -32.02 14.66
N PHE A 22 21.23 -31.54 15.67
CA PHE A 22 22.36 -32.28 16.25
C PHE A 22 21.92 -33.56 16.94
N GLY A 23 20.83 -33.53 17.71
CA GLY A 23 20.31 -34.71 18.39
C GLY A 23 19.81 -35.79 17.42
N ALA A 24 19.09 -35.40 16.36
CA ALA A 24 18.62 -36.31 15.33
C ALA A 24 19.79 -36.96 14.57
N LEU A 25 20.81 -36.18 14.21
CA LEU A 25 22.02 -36.71 13.59
C LEU A 25 22.73 -37.71 14.52
N GLY A 26 22.89 -37.37 15.80
CA GLY A 26 23.48 -38.26 16.80
C GLY A 26 22.70 -39.56 16.96
N ALA A 27 21.36 -39.48 16.97
CA ALA A 27 20.47 -40.64 17.05
C ALA A 27 20.61 -41.57 15.83
N MET A 28 20.67 -41.00 14.62
CA MET A 28 20.83 -41.77 13.38
C MET A 28 22.20 -42.46 13.33
N ILE A 29 23.28 -41.76 13.70
CA ILE A 29 24.62 -42.33 13.78
C ILE A 29 24.67 -43.44 14.84
N TYR A 30 24.07 -43.21 16.01
CA TYR A 30 24.00 -44.21 17.08
C TYR A 30 23.21 -45.46 16.64
N GLY A 31 22.09 -45.28 15.94
CA GLY A 31 21.31 -46.36 15.35
C GLY A 31 22.11 -47.15 14.32
N LEU A 32 22.82 -46.47 13.41
CA LEU A 32 23.66 -47.07 12.38
C LEU A 32 24.80 -47.91 12.99
N ILE A 33 25.52 -47.37 13.97
CA ILE A 33 26.60 -48.10 14.67
C ILE A 33 26.05 -49.36 15.34
N ARG A 34 24.86 -49.28 15.96
CA ARG A 34 24.24 -50.43 16.62
C ARG A 34 23.78 -51.48 15.62
N TRP A 35 23.26 -51.06 14.47
CA TRP A 35 22.85 -51.96 13.40
C TRP A 35 24.06 -52.73 12.83
N ILE A 36 25.15 -52.03 12.51
CA ILE A 36 26.40 -52.64 12.03
C ILE A 36 26.96 -53.63 13.08
N ARG A 37 26.97 -53.28 14.36
CA ARG A 37 27.48 -54.16 15.44
C ARG A 37 26.55 -55.32 15.80
N ALA A 38 25.27 -55.25 15.47
CA ALA A 38 24.32 -56.33 15.73
C ALA A 38 24.48 -57.52 14.76
N GLU A 39 25.14 -57.31 13.62
CA GLU A 39 25.49 -58.37 12.67
C GLU A 39 26.72 -59.20 13.11
N ASP A 40 27.47 -58.77 14.13
CA ASP A 40 28.76 -59.35 14.55
C ASP A 40 28.71 -60.31 15.77
N VAL A 41 27.53 -60.72 16.28
CA VAL A 41 27.43 -61.61 17.46
C VAL A 41 26.97 -63.03 17.07
N PRO A 42 27.81 -64.07 17.19
CA PRO A 42 27.36 -65.46 17.06
C PRO A 42 26.47 -65.83 18.24
N ALA A 43 25.36 -66.51 17.97
CA ALA A 43 24.39 -66.93 18.97
C ALA A 43 24.93 -68.08 19.83
N GLU A 44 25.17 -67.84 21.12
CA GLU A 44 25.27 -68.91 22.12
C GLU A 44 24.39 -68.62 23.35
N SER A 45 23.87 -69.74 23.88
CA SER A 45 22.70 -69.95 24.71
C SER A 45 22.78 -69.38 26.13
N SER A 46 21.69 -68.75 26.60
CA SER A 46 21.47 -68.47 28.02
C SER A 46 20.47 -69.46 28.62
N VAL A 47 20.95 -70.25 29.58
CA VAL A 47 20.16 -71.04 30.54
C VAL A 47 19.73 -70.10 31.67
N VAL A 48 18.45 -70.13 32.06
CA VAL A 48 17.88 -69.35 33.16
C VAL A 48 17.62 -70.27 34.36
N PRO A 49 18.00 -69.91 35.60
CA PRO A 49 17.44 -70.51 36.81
C PRO A 49 16.27 -69.68 37.34
N SER A 50 15.19 -70.36 37.73
CA SER A 50 13.95 -69.86 38.31
C SER A 50 14.10 -69.39 39.76
N GLY A 51 13.34 -68.36 40.14
CA GLY A 51 13.14 -67.92 41.53
C GLY A 51 11.78 -67.23 41.71
N ASP A 52 11.09 -67.61 42.78
CA ASP A 52 9.65 -67.50 43.06
C ASP A 52 9.14 -66.09 43.45
N VAL A 53 7.82 -65.86 43.34
CA VAL A 53 7.12 -64.69 43.90
C VAL A 53 5.86 -65.15 44.66
N GLU A 54 5.82 -64.85 45.95
CA GLU A 54 4.69 -65.02 46.88
C GLU A 54 3.60 -63.95 46.72
N ALA A 55 2.37 -64.36 46.99
CA ALA A 55 1.13 -63.57 46.93
C ALA A 55 0.80 -62.90 48.27
N LEU A 56 0.15 -61.72 48.23
CA LEU A 56 -0.68 -61.22 49.33
C LEU A 56 -1.91 -60.44 48.81
N SER A 57 -3.05 -60.80 49.39
CA SER A 57 -4.44 -60.37 49.18
C SER A 57 -4.88 -59.23 50.12
N GLY A 58 -5.98 -58.55 49.79
CA GLY A 58 -6.80 -57.82 50.80
C GLY A 58 -7.80 -56.81 50.23
N ASP A 59 -9.09 -57.14 50.31
CA ASP A 59 -10.31 -56.40 49.93
C ASP A 59 -10.59 -55.11 50.74
N GLU A 60 -11.41 -54.20 50.19
CA GLU A 60 -12.61 -53.68 50.90
C GLU A 60 -13.66 -53.07 49.94
N ASN A 61 -14.92 -53.48 50.13
CA ASN A 61 -16.16 -53.10 49.43
C ASN A 61 -16.89 -51.94 50.13
N VAL A 62 -17.54 -51.01 49.40
CA VAL A 62 -18.87 -50.42 49.75
C VAL A 62 -19.58 -49.85 48.50
N ALA A 63 -20.89 -50.11 48.34
CA ALA A 63 -21.84 -49.57 47.33
C ALA A 63 -23.25 -49.42 48.00
N PRO A 64 -24.39 -49.02 47.35
CA PRO A 64 -24.76 -48.05 46.28
C PRO A 64 -25.97 -47.13 46.76
N PRO A 65 -26.92 -46.53 45.96
CA PRO A 65 -27.90 -47.24 45.08
C PRO A 65 -28.44 -46.53 43.79
N ASP A 66 -28.85 -47.39 42.84
CA ASP A 66 -30.03 -47.43 41.92
C ASP A 66 -30.63 -46.20 41.20
N ASN A 67 -30.81 -46.32 39.86
CA ASN A 67 -32.16 -46.42 39.24
C ASN A 67 -32.17 -46.84 37.73
N PHE A 68 -32.83 -47.99 37.48
CA PHE A 68 -33.74 -48.38 36.37
C PHE A 68 -33.39 -48.19 34.87
N GLY A 69 -33.41 -49.33 34.15
CA GLY A 69 -33.80 -49.39 32.73
C GLY A 69 -33.16 -50.52 31.90
N ALA A 70 -33.50 -51.77 32.18
CA ALA A 70 -33.23 -52.92 31.28
C ALA A 70 -34.31 -52.97 30.15
N PRO A 71 -34.31 -53.89 29.16
CA PRO A 71 -33.42 -55.04 28.95
C PRO A 71 -33.00 -55.18 27.44
N ASP A 72 -32.36 -56.20 26.84
CA ASP A 72 -32.40 -57.64 27.05
C ASP A 72 -31.39 -58.33 26.08
N ASN A 73 -30.82 -59.48 26.51
CA ASN A 73 -30.66 -60.73 25.73
C ASN A 73 -29.69 -60.84 24.51
N VAL A 74 -28.88 -61.89 24.29
CA VAL A 74 -28.59 -63.20 24.94
C VAL A 74 -27.21 -63.71 24.44
N ALA A 75 -26.61 -64.60 25.23
CA ALA A 75 -25.87 -65.80 24.82
C ALA A 75 -24.36 -65.70 24.50
N ALA A 76 -23.56 -66.07 25.49
CA ALA A 76 -22.49 -67.06 25.28
C ALA A 76 -23.13 -68.47 25.17
N PRO A 77 -22.49 -69.46 24.51
CA PRO A 77 -21.77 -70.43 25.33
C PRO A 77 -20.51 -71.07 24.72
N ASP A 78 -19.64 -71.48 25.64
CA ASP A 78 -18.85 -72.71 25.69
C ASP A 78 -17.82 -73.07 24.61
N GLY A 79 -16.58 -73.26 25.09
CA GLY A 79 -16.06 -74.63 25.10
C GLY A 79 -14.63 -74.85 24.60
N ARG A 80 -13.76 -75.13 25.59
CA ARG A 80 -12.66 -76.12 25.57
C ARG A 80 -11.28 -75.71 25.06
N GLU A 81 -10.36 -75.79 26.02
CA GLU A 81 -8.91 -75.88 25.89
C GLU A 81 -8.46 -76.99 24.94
N ALA A 82 -7.42 -76.72 24.15
CA ALA A 82 -6.36 -77.68 23.85
C ALA A 82 -5.10 -76.94 23.38
N SER A 83 -4.07 -77.00 24.22
CA SER A 83 -2.70 -76.61 23.93
C SER A 83 -2.12 -77.34 22.71
N SER A 84 -1.41 -76.62 21.83
CA SER A 84 -0.07 -76.96 21.35
C SER A 84 0.24 -76.20 20.06
N GLY A 85 1.37 -75.51 20.03
CA GLY A 85 1.82 -74.83 18.82
C GLY A 85 2.78 -73.72 19.18
N ARG A 86 4.06 -74.06 19.23
CA ARG A 86 5.15 -73.09 19.19
C ARG A 86 5.06 -72.31 17.88
N ASP A 87 4.38 -71.19 17.90
CA ASP A 87 4.62 -70.09 16.97
C ASP A 87 4.72 -68.82 17.81
N ALA A 88 5.94 -68.56 18.29
CA ALA A 88 6.32 -67.23 18.72
C ALA A 88 6.30 -66.32 17.48
N VAL A 89 5.11 -65.83 17.11
CA VAL A 89 4.99 -64.65 16.28
C VAL A 89 5.69 -63.54 17.07
N ARG A 90 6.94 -63.24 16.70
CA ARG A 90 7.56 -61.95 17.02
C ARG A 90 6.55 -60.90 16.57
N ARG A 91 5.82 -60.29 17.51
CA ARG A 91 5.17 -59.02 17.25
C ARG A 91 6.30 -58.04 17.02
N GLU A 92 6.74 -57.91 15.77
CA GLU A 92 7.60 -56.81 15.35
C GLU A 92 6.80 -55.54 15.59
N GLY A 93 7.04 -54.88 16.73
CA GLY A 93 6.45 -53.57 17.01
C GLY A 93 6.85 -52.60 15.91
N PHE A 94 5.99 -51.60 15.65
CA PHE A 94 6.25 -50.57 14.64
C PHE A 94 7.67 -50.00 14.79
N PRO A 95 8.47 -49.91 13.71
CA PRO A 95 9.86 -49.45 13.78
C PRO A 95 9.90 -47.92 13.95
N ALA A 96 9.53 -47.45 15.14
CA ALA A 96 9.34 -46.03 15.43
C ALA A 96 10.60 -45.19 15.18
N ILE A 97 11.77 -45.68 15.62
CA ILE A 97 13.04 -44.94 15.46
C ILE A 97 13.48 -44.89 13.98
N PRO A 98 13.51 -46.01 13.22
CA PRO A 98 13.73 -45.97 11.78
C PRO A 98 12.72 -45.08 11.03
N PHE A 99 11.44 -45.11 11.43
CA PHE A 99 10.42 -44.25 10.84
C PHE A 99 10.69 -42.77 11.09
N LEU A 100 11.05 -42.37 12.32
CA LEU A 100 11.41 -40.98 12.64
C LEU A 100 12.65 -40.52 11.88
N ALA A 101 13.65 -41.41 11.69
CA ALA A 101 14.83 -41.11 10.87
C ALA A 101 14.46 -40.93 9.39
N PHE A 102 13.61 -41.81 8.84
CA PHE A 102 13.08 -41.65 7.49
C PHE A 102 12.31 -40.34 7.34
N TRP A 103 11.40 -40.04 8.27
CA TRP A 103 10.60 -38.81 8.24
C TRP A 103 11.48 -37.56 8.34
N SER A 104 12.52 -37.59 9.18
CA SER A 104 13.53 -36.54 9.29
C SER A 104 14.17 -36.21 7.93
N VAL A 105 14.68 -37.23 7.22
CA VAL A 105 15.34 -37.05 5.93
C VAL A 105 14.35 -36.69 4.83
N ALA A 106 13.22 -37.41 4.76
CA ALA A 106 12.20 -37.20 3.75
C ALA A 106 11.57 -35.81 3.86
N GLY A 107 11.36 -35.29 5.08
CA GLY A 107 10.86 -33.94 5.31
C GLY A 107 11.79 -32.88 4.74
N VAL A 108 13.08 -32.93 5.08
CA VAL A 108 14.07 -32.00 4.53
C VAL A 108 14.07 -32.03 3.00
N VAL A 109 14.10 -33.21 2.39
CA VAL A 109 14.14 -33.36 0.92
C VAL A 109 12.84 -32.84 0.29
N ALA A 110 11.68 -33.26 0.77
CA ALA A 110 10.39 -32.90 0.19
C ALA A 110 10.15 -31.38 0.24
N PHE A 111 10.40 -30.73 1.38
CA PHE A 111 10.22 -29.28 1.51
C PHE A 111 11.27 -28.48 0.74
N SER A 112 12.50 -28.99 0.63
CA SER A 112 13.55 -28.38 -0.20
C SER A 112 13.21 -28.45 -1.69
N ILE A 113 12.60 -29.54 -2.15
CA ILE A 113 12.10 -29.67 -3.53
C ILE A 113 10.88 -28.78 -3.76
N ALA A 114 9.95 -28.73 -2.80
CA ALA A 114 8.77 -27.86 -2.91
C ALA A 114 9.16 -26.37 -2.96
N GLY A 115 10.26 -25.98 -2.32
CA GLY A 115 10.80 -24.62 -2.35
C GLY A 115 9.83 -23.57 -1.77
N GLU A 116 8.92 -23.97 -0.89
CA GLU A 116 7.93 -23.05 -0.32
C GLU A 116 8.57 -22.02 0.60
N LYS A 117 8.08 -20.77 0.53
CA LYS A 117 8.62 -19.63 1.29
C LYS A 117 8.24 -19.64 2.77
N MET A 118 7.29 -20.47 3.18
CA MET A 118 6.60 -20.29 4.45
C MET A 118 7.42 -20.81 5.64
N PRO A 119 7.91 -19.94 6.55
CA PRO A 119 8.83 -20.34 7.61
C PRO A 119 8.24 -21.34 8.62
N TRP A 120 6.92 -21.33 8.82
CA TRP A 120 6.21 -22.28 9.70
C TRP A 120 6.33 -23.75 9.27
N LEU A 121 6.71 -24.01 8.00
CA LEU A 121 6.92 -25.37 7.48
C LEU A 121 8.12 -26.04 8.16
N THR A 122 9.01 -25.23 8.74
CA THR A 122 10.09 -25.71 9.61
C THR A 122 9.56 -26.65 10.68
N THR A 123 8.39 -26.37 11.27
CA THR A 123 7.76 -27.22 12.28
C THR A 123 7.56 -28.65 11.79
N HIS A 124 7.14 -28.83 10.54
CA HIS A 124 6.94 -30.17 9.95
C HIS A 124 8.27 -30.90 9.69
N ILE A 125 9.32 -30.14 9.41
CA ILE A 125 10.68 -30.67 9.21
C ILE A 125 11.32 -31.03 10.55
N THR A 126 11.15 -30.21 11.58
CA THR A 126 11.87 -30.34 12.85
C THR A 126 11.14 -31.17 13.89
N LEU A 127 9.82 -31.37 13.79
CA LEU A 127 9.09 -32.27 14.67
C LEU A 127 9.71 -33.69 14.77
N PRO A 128 10.02 -34.39 13.66
CA PRO A 128 10.71 -35.69 13.76
C PRO A 128 12.11 -35.55 14.35
N PHE A 129 12.81 -34.43 14.11
CA PHE A 129 14.13 -34.18 14.72
C PHE A 129 14.02 -34.08 16.24
N ILE A 130 13.02 -33.36 16.74
CA ILE A 130 12.78 -33.16 18.17
C ILE A 130 12.50 -34.50 18.85
N LEU A 131 11.61 -35.32 18.28
CA LEU A 131 11.26 -36.63 18.82
C LEU A 131 12.47 -37.58 18.84
N LEU A 132 13.23 -37.61 17.74
CA LEU A 132 14.40 -38.46 17.61
C LEU A 132 15.54 -38.01 18.55
N SER A 133 15.71 -36.69 18.72
CA SER A 133 16.63 -36.10 19.68
C SER A 133 16.23 -36.42 21.13
N GLY A 134 14.94 -36.30 21.46
CA GLY A 134 14.41 -36.63 22.79
C GLY A 134 14.69 -38.08 23.16
N TRP A 135 14.47 -39.02 22.23
CA TRP A 135 14.83 -40.42 22.42
C TRP A 135 16.34 -40.62 22.65
N PHE A 136 17.18 -39.98 21.83
CA PHE A 136 18.63 -40.13 21.93
C PHE A 136 19.20 -39.53 23.22
N PHE A 137 18.77 -38.32 23.58
CA PHE A 137 19.18 -37.64 24.80
C PHE A 137 18.66 -38.38 26.04
N GLY A 138 17.41 -38.86 26.02
CA GLY A 138 16.87 -39.72 27.08
C GLY A 138 17.69 -40.99 27.26
N THR A 139 18.05 -41.65 26.15
CA THR A 139 18.93 -42.84 26.19
C THR A 139 20.31 -42.52 26.78
N MET A 140 20.86 -41.33 26.54
CA MET A 140 22.12 -40.90 27.17
C MET A 140 21.96 -40.68 28.68
N ILE A 141 20.88 -40.02 29.09
CA ILE A 141 20.55 -39.78 30.51
C ILE A 141 20.39 -41.10 31.27
N ASP A 142 19.59 -42.02 30.74
CA ASP A 142 19.28 -43.31 31.37
C ASP A 142 20.52 -44.20 31.51
N LYS A 143 21.45 -44.13 30.55
CA LYS A 143 22.69 -44.91 30.56
C LYS A 143 23.80 -44.28 31.37
N THR A 144 23.64 -43.05 31.86
CA THR A 144 24.66 -42.35 32.63
C THR A 144 24.69 -42.89 34.06
N ASP A 145 25.87 -43.28 34.53
CA ASP A 145 26.07 -43.73 35.92
C ASP A 145 26.07 -42.51 36.86
N TRP A 146 24.89 -42.09 37.30
CA TRP A 146 24.71 -40.94 38.17
C TRP A 146 25.38 -41.09 39.55
N THR A 147 25.55 -42.33 40.02
CA THR A 147 26.28 -42.62 41.26
C THR A 147 27.76 -42.31 41.09
N ALA A 148 28.37 -42.75 39.99
CA ALA A 148 29.75 -42.38 39.66
C ALA A 148 29.92 -40.86 39.46
N VAL A 149 28.94 -40.18 38.84
CA VAL A 149 28.98 -38.72 38.67
C VAL A 149 28.96 -37.99 40.02
N ARG A 150 28.12 -38.43 40.97
CA ARG A 150 27.99 -37.80 42.28
C ARG A 150 29.15 -38.13 43.22
N GLU A 151 29.49 -39.41 43.37
CA GLU A 151 30.39 -39.88 44.43
C GLU A 151 31.87 -39.87 44.02
N ARG A 152 32.17 -40.05 42.72
CA ARG A 152 33.57 -40.12 42.22
C ARG A 152 34.08 -38.79 41.68
N GLY A 153 33.29 -37.72 41.81
CA GLY A 153 33.64 -36.37 41.40
C GLY A 153 33.36 -36.06 39.94
N GLY A 154 32.52 -36.84 39.25
CA GLY A 154 32.12 -36.56 37.86
C GLY A 154 31.34 -35.25 37.69
N TRP A 155 30.71 -34.72 38.73
CA TRP A 155 30.12 -33.37 38.72
C TRP A 155 31.16 -32.26 38.45
N ILE A 156 32.42 -32.46 38.82
CA ILE A 156 33.52 -31.54 38.50
C ILE A 156 33.72 -31.50 36.98
N ALA A 157 33.56 -32.64 36.29
CA ALA A 157 33.60 -32.64 34.83
C ALA A 157 32.42 -31.85 34.24
N ALA A 158 31.21 -31.96 34.79
CA ALA A 158 30.06 -31.17 34.33
C ALA A 158 30.30 -29.65 34.44
N ALA A 159 31.10 -29.20 35.42
CA ALA A 159 31.50 -27.80 35.55
C ALA A 159 32.68 -27.42 34.62
N LEU A 160 33.70 -28.29 34.50
CA LEU A 160 34.89 -28.02 33.70
C LEU A 160 34.69 -28.17 32.19
N LEU A 161 33.76 -29.02 31.75
CA LEU A 161 33.51 -29.29 30.33
C LEU A 161 33.01 -28.04 29.59
N PRO A 162 32.00 -27.30 30.07
CA PRO A 162 31.60 -26.04 29.45
C PRO A 162 32.76 -25.03 29.37
N VAL A 163 33.53 -24.91 30.46
CA VAL A 163 34.70 -24.01 30.50
C VAL A 163 35.74 -24.42 29.46
N PHE A 164 36.06 -25.72 29.39
CA PHE A 164 36.99 -26.26 28.40
C PHE A 164 36.51 -26.01 26.97
N VAL A 165 35.24 -26.29 26.67
CA VAL A 165 34.66 -26.11 25.34
C VAL A 165 34.65 -24.63 24.95
N VAL A 166 34.15 -23.75 25.82
CA VAL A 166 34.11 -22.31 25.54
C VAL A 166 35.51 -21.73 25.37
N ALA A 167 36.47 -22.10 26.23
CA ALA A 167 37.85 -21.64 26.11
C ALA A 167 38.53 -22.17 24.85
N SER A 168 38.33 -23.44 24.49
CA SER A 168 38.89 -24.03 23.28
C SER A 168 38.30 -23.43 22.01
N VAL A 169 36.98 -23.24 21.97
CA VAL A 169 36.29 -22.56 20.86
C VAL A 169 36.75 -21.10 20.78
N SER A 170 36.88 -20.40 21.90
CA SER A 170 37.37 -19.01 21.93
C SER A 170 38.81 -18.90 21.40
N ALA A 171 39.70 -19.80 21.82
CA ALA A 171 41.07 -19.86 21.30
C ALA A 171 41.09 -20.11 19.78
N LEU A 172 40.24 -21.04 19.30
CA LEU A 172 40.12 -21.33 17.88
C LEU A 172 39.55 -20.13 17.09
N LEU A 173 38.51 -19.47 17.59
CA LEU A 173 37.90 -18.29 16.95
C LEU A 173 38.88 -17.12 16.87
N LEU A 174 39.67 -16.88 17.93
CA LEU A 174 40.71 -15.85 17.93
C LEU A 174 41.85 -16.18 16.96
N LEU A 175 42.27 -17.45 16.89
CA LEU A 175 43.28 -17.91 15.94
C LEU A 175 42.84 -17.70 14.48
N LEU A 176 41.55 -17.90 14.23
CA LEU A 176 40.92 -17.86 12.93
C LEU A 176 40.33 -16.49 12.56
N GLY A 177 40.42 -15.50 13.45
CA GLY A 177 39.81 -14.18 13.30
C GLY A 177 40.54 -13.26 12.31
N THR A 178 40.02 -12.03 12.16
CA THR A 178 40.58 -10.99 11.29
C THR A 178 41.93 -10.46 11.78
N THR A 179 42.17 -10.50 13.09
CA THR A 179 43.46 -10.21 13.70
C THR A 179 43.97 -11.44 14.47
N PRO A 180 44.66 -12.39 13.82
CA PRO A 180 45.23 -13.54 14.52
C PRO A 180 46.16 -13.13 15.67
N PRO A 181 46.48 -14.03 16.62
CA PRO A 181 47.45 -13.73 17.67
C PRO A 181 48.87 -13.53 17.09
N PHE A 182 49.70 -12.80 17.83
CA PHE A 182 51.12 -12.54 17.52
C PHE A 182 51.41 -11.69 16.27
N GLN A 183 50.47 -10.82 15.87
CA GLN A 183 50.61 -10.01 14.64
C GLN A 183 51.31 -8.65 14.84
N GLY A 184 51.49 -8.18 16.09
CA GLY A 184 52.19 -6.92 16.35
C GLY A 184 51.98 -6.37 17.75
N LYS A 185 52.21 -5.06 17.92
CA LYS A 185 52.23 -4.36 19.22
C LYS A 185 51.11 -3.33 19.38
N GLU A 186 50.20 -3.22 18.42
CA GLU A 186 49.03 -2.36 18.59
C GLU A 186 48.07 -2.93 19.63
N LEU A 187 47.27 -2.07 20.27
CA LEU A 187 46.40 -2.46 21.37
C LEU A 187 45.44 -3.62 21.00
N SER A 188 44.81 -3.55 19.83
CA SER A 188 43.91 -4.60 19.32
C SER A 188 44.64 -5.94 19.11
N GLN A 189 45.83 -5.91 18.51
CA GLN A 189 46.67 -7.08 18.27
C GLN A 189 47.14 -7.72 19.58
N LEU A 190 47.51 -6.89 20.57
CA LEU A 190 47.87 -7.34 21.91
C LEU A 190 46.66 -7.95 22.63
N GLN A 191 45.48 -7.34 22.54
CA GLN A 191 44.25 -7.89 23.12
C GLN A 191 43.92 -9.26 22.55
N THR A 192 44.01 -9.46 21.24
CA THR A 192 43.80 -10.80 20.64
C THR A 192 44.86 -11.79 21.11
N THR A 193 46.13 -11.38 21.18
CA THR A 193 47.22 -12.25 21.63
C THR A 193 47.04 -12.68 23.09
N PHE A 194 46.75 -11.74 23.99
CA PHE A 194 46.49 -12.05 25.41
C PHE A 194 45.20 -12.83 25.60
N GLY A 195 44.15 -12.52 24.83
CA GLY A 195 42.90 -13.29 24.82
C GLY A 195 43.13 -14.74 24.40
N PHE A 196 43.91 -14.97 23.35
CA PHE A 196 44.28 -16.30 22.85
C PHE A 196 45.10 -17.08 23.88
N LEU A 197 46.13 -16.46 24.45
CA LEU A 197 46.97 -17.09 25.49
C LEU A 197 46.15 -17.42 26.76
N SER A 198 45.26 -16.52 27.17
CA SER A 198 44.37 -16.73 28.32
C SER A 198 43.39 -17.87 28.05
N ALA A 199 42.80 -17.92 26.86
CA ALA A 199 41.91 -18.99 26.44
C ALA A 199 42.64 -20.35 26.40
N LEU A 200 43.87 -20.40 25.89
CA LEU A 200 44.70 -21.62 25.93
C LEU A 200 45.06 -22.04 27.35
N LEU A 201 45.39 -21.08 28.24
CA LEU A 201 45.68 -21.38 29.63
C LEU A 201 44.47 -21.97 30.35
N VAL A 202 43.30 -21.35 30.20
CA VAL A 202 42.03 -21.83 30.78
C VAL A 202 41.66 -23.19 30.20
N ALA A 203 41.77 -23.38 28.88
CA ALA A 203 41.55 -24.67 28.23
C ALA A 203 42.53 -25.73 28.73
N GLY A 204 43.80 -25.40 28.92
CA GLY A 204 44.82 -26.29 29.45
C GLY A 204 44.54 -26.73 30.90
N ILE A 205 44.20 -25.77 31.78
CA ILE A 205 43.83 -26.05 33.17
C ILE A 205 42.57 -26.94 33.22
N ALA A 206 41.55 -26.60 32.44
CA ALA A 206 40.33 -27.40 32.37
C ALA A 206 40.60 -28.80 31.81
N ALA A 207 41.44 -28.93 30.79
CA ALA A 207 41.85 -30.22 30.23
C ALA A 207 42.57 -31.09 31.25
N VAL A 208 43.52 -30.54 32.02
CA VAL A 208 44.19 -31.25 33.11
C VAL A 208 43.16 -31.70 34.15
N GLY A 209 42.25 -30.82 34.56
CA GLY A 209 41.16 -31.17 35.48
C GLY A 209 40.28 -32.31 34.96
N LEU A 210 39.92 -32.28 33.68
CA LEU A 210 39.14 -33.34 33.03
C LEU A 210 39.90 -34.67 32.95
N VAL A 211 41.21 -34.65 32.70
CA VAL A 211 42.05 -35.87 32.71
C VAL A 211 42.12 -36.46 34.12
N LEU A 212 42.28 -35.63 35.15
CA LEU A 212 42.29 -36.08 36.54
C LEU A 212 40.95 -36.68 36.96
N VAL A 213 39.83 -36.04 36.59
CA VAL A 213 38.48 -36.57 36.85
C VAL A 213 38.23 -37.85 36.06
N GLY A 214 38.68 -37.92 34.80
CA GLY A 214 38.58 -39.12 33.95
C GLY A 214 39.32 -40.33 34.51
N ARG A 215 40.52 -40.11 35.07
CA ARG A 215 41.28 -41.17 35.77
C ARG A 215 40.60 -41.64 37.06
N ARG A 216 39.89 -40.76 37.77
CA ARG A 216 39.22 -41.07 39.05
C ARG A 216 37.82 -41.68 38.87
N SER A 217 37.02 -41.14 37.96
CA SER A 217 35.60 -41.52 37.74
C SER A 217 35.42 -42.55 36.63
N GLY A 218 36.45 -42.74 35.79
CA GLY A 218 36.38 -43.52 34.56
C GLY A 218 36.05 -42.66 33.34
N TRP A 219 36.62 -43.02 32.20
CA TRP A 219 36.45 -42.29 30.94
C TRP A 219 35.05 -42.39 30.34
N ARG A 220 34.31 -43.46 30.64
CA ARG A 220 32.95 -43.67 30.12
C ARG A 220 31.91 -42.74 30.76
N PRO A 221 31.81 -42.63 32.11
CA PRO A 221 31.00 -41.59 32.73
C PRO A 221 31.40 -40.17 32.32
N LEU A 222 32.71 -39.91 32.16
CA LEU A 222 33.20 -38.62 31.68
C LEU A 222 32.65 -38.27 30.29
N ALA A 223 32.69 -39.21 29.35
CA ALA A 223 32.17 -39.01 27.99
C ALA A 223 30.65 -38.79 27.97
N GLN A 224 29.90 -39.46 28.86
CA GLN A 224 28.46 -39.28 28.99
C GLN A 224 28.12 -37.89 29.54
N VAL A 225 28.82 -37.44 30.59
CA VAL A 225 28.67 -36.08 31.14
C VAL A 225 29.09 -35.02 30.11
N ALA A 226 30.12 -35.29 29.30
CA ALA A 226 30.52 -34.44 28.17
C ALA A 226 29.39 -34.29 27.15
N GLY A 227 28.79 -35.40 26.73
CA GLY A 227 27.63 -35.40 25.83
C GLY A 227 26.46 -34.58 26.38
N LEU A 228 26.09 -34.80 27.64
CA LEU A 228 25.00 -34.05 28.29
C LEU A 228 25.33 -32.56 28.47
N SER A 229 26.60 -32.20 28.70
CA SER A 229 27.04 -30.81 28.79
C SER A 229 26.88 -30.08 27.46
N VAL A 230 27.19 -30.75 26.33
CA VAL A 230 26.95 -30.19 24.99
C VAL A 230 25.45 -29.98 24.74
N VAL A 231 24.60 -30.95 25.13
CA VAL A 231 23.14 -30.81 25.04
C VAL A 231 22.63 -29.62 25.86
N ALA A 232 23.13 -29.43 27.08
CA ALA A 232 22.76 -28.30 27.92
C ALA A 232 23.16 -26.95 27.30
N LEU A 233 24.38 -26.85 26.74
CA LEU A 233 24.84 -25.64 26.05
C LEU A 233 24.00 -25.32 24.80
N LEU A 234 23.68 -26.34 23.99
CA LEU A 234 22.80 -26.17 22.84
C LEU A 234 21.39 -25.77 23.27
N THR A 235 20.89 -26.28 24.38
CA THR A 235 19.58 -25.88 24.95
C THR A 235 19.56 -24.40 25.32
N LEU A 236 20.60 -23.91 26.01
CA LEU A 236 20.73 -22.49 26.35
C LEU A 236 20.81 -21.61 25.10
N LEU A 237 21.54 -22.06 24.08
CA LEU A 237 21.65 -21.37 22.81
C LEU A 237 20.29 -21.33 22.07
N THR A 238 19.52 -22.43 22.09
CA THR A 238 18.18 -22.52 21.47
C THR A 238 17.22 -21.58 22.16
N ALA A 239 17.21 -21.58 23.50
CA ALA A 239 16.41 -20.65 24.29
C ALA A 239 16.76 -19.19 23.97
N ARG A 240 18.06 -18.86 23.86
CA ARG A 240 18.49 -17.50 23.48
C ARG A 240 17.97 -17.09 22.11
N VAL A 241 18.13 -17.94 21.09
CA VAL A 241 17.68 -17.63 19.72
C VAL A 241 16.16 -17.45 19.69
N ALA A 242 15.41 -18.32 20.38
CA ALA A 242 13.95 -18.21 20.49
C ALA A 242 13.52 -16.88 21.16
N ILE A 243 14.21 -16.47 22.23
CA ILE A 243 13.94 -15.20 22.91
C ILE A 243 14.22 -14.00 21.99
N ILE A 244 15.34 -14.01 21.28
CA ILE A 244 15.71 -12.90 20.39
C ILE A 244 14.67 -12.77 19.26
N ALA A 245 14.34 -13.86 18.58
CA ALA A 245 13.40 -13.86 17.48
C ALA A 245 11.98 -13.45 17.92
N SER A 246 11.55 -13.87 19.12
CA SER A 246 10.16 -13.66 19.59
C SER A 246 9.94 -12.36 20.35
N PHE A 247 10.96 -11.81 21.03
CA PHE A 247 10.78 -10.67 21.93
C PHE A 247 11.69 -9.49 21.66
N VAL A 248 12.90 -9.70 21.11
CA VAL A 248 13.86 -8.61 20.87
C VAL A 248 13.71 -8.05 19.46
N ARG A 249 13.68 -8.92 18.45
CA ARG A 249 13.64 -8.57 17.02
C ARG A 249 12.29 -8.86 16.36
N TYR A 250 11.26 -9.16 17.14
CA TYR A 250 9.93 -9.50 16.62
C TYR A 250 9.34 -8.39 15.72
N ASP A 251 9.75 -7.14 15.96
CA ASP A 251 9.32 -5.96 15.23
C ASP A 251 10.21 -5.62 14.04
N GLU A 252 11.42 -6.16 13.98
CA GLU A 252 12.39 -5.87 12.96
C GLU A 252 12.32 -6.98 11.92
N ALA A 253 11.92 -6.67 10.68
CA ALA A 253 11.78 -7.64 9.59
C ALA A 253 13.13 -8.22 9.10
N THR A 254 14.08 -8.41 10.02
CA THR A 254 15.46 -8.88 9.83
C THR A 254 15.62 -10.38 10.03
N GLU A 255 14.67 -11.05 10.69
CA GLU A 255 14.70 -12.49 10.93
C GLU A 255 14.17 -13.28 9.72
N TYR A 256 14.81 -14.40 9.37
CA TYR A 256 14.32 -15.31 8.31
C TYR A 256 12.98 -15.99 8.62
N LEU A 257 12.51 -15.93 9.88
CA LEU A 257 11.18 -16.42 10.27
C LEU A 257 10.04 -15.45 9.91
N VAL A 258 10.36 -14.24 9.47
CA VAL A 258 9.37 -13.22 9.09
C VAL A 258 8.64 -13.65 7.82
N TYR A 259 7.30 -13.60 7.87
CA TYR A 259 6.44 -14.10 6.79
C TYR A 259 5.27 -13.16 6.42
N ALA A 260 4.57 -12.60 7.41
CA ALA A 260 3.34 -11.85 7.15
C ALA A 260 3.17 -10.58 7.98
N HIS A 261 4.10 -10.28 8.90
CA HIS A 261 4.07 -9.04 9.64
C HIS A 261 5.10 -8.07 9.07
N GLY A 262 4.71 -6.80 8.94
CA GLY A 262 5.61 -5.73 8.55
C GLY A 262 6.55 -5.30 9.67
N ALA A 263 7.54 -4.50 9.32
CA ALA A 263 8.37 -3.75 10.25
C ALA A 263 7.53 -2.72 11.05
N PRO A 264 8.13 -1.99 12.02
CA PRO A 264 7.37 -1.17 12.98
C PRO A 264 6.44 -0.16 12.30
N ALA A 265 6.85 0.38 11.15
CA ALA A 265 6.08 1.34 10.37
C ALA A 265 4.66 0.88 10.02
N VAL A 266 4.46 -0.40 9.65
CA VAL A 266 3.12 -0.93 9.35
C VAL A 266 2.25 -0.88 10.61
N LYS A 267 2.81 -1.24 11.77
CA LYS A 267 2.11 -1.21 13.05
C LYS A 267 1.83 0.23 13.51
N THR A 268 2.77 1.15 13.28
CA THR A 268 2.58 2.58 13.54
C THR A 268 1.45 3.16 12.70
N VAL A 269 1.45 2.89 11.39
CA VAL A 269 0.37 3.32 10.50
C VAL A 269 -0.95 2.72 10.95
N MET A 270 -1.02 1.41 11.21
CA MET A 270 -2.26 0.79 11.66
C MET A 270 -2.76 1.32 13.01
N ALA A 271 -1.86 1.60 13.95
CA ALA A 271 -2.23 2.21 15.23
C ALA A 271 -2.79 3.62 15.05
N GLN A 272 -2.22 4.43 14.14
CA GLN A 272 -2.75 5.75 13.80
C GLN A 272 -4.14 5.64 13.17
N ILE A 273 -4.32 4.75 12.20
CA ILE A 273 -5.61 4.54 11.53
C ILE A 273 -6.67 4.06 12.53
N GLU A 274 -6.32 3.14 13.43
CA GLU A 274 -7.23 2.63 14.44
C GLU A 274 -7.62 3.70 15.46
N ASP A 275 -6.67 4.53 15.92
CA ASP A 275 -6.96 5.65 16.82
C ASP A 275 -7.88 6.68 16.15
N ILE A 276 -7.63 7.02 14.87
CA ILE A 276 -8.53 7.87 14.08
C ILE A 276 -9.93 7.25 14.04
N SER A 277 -10.03 5.98 13.64
CA SER A 277 -11.29 5.28 13.49
C SER A 277 -12.11 5.27 14.78
N ARG A 278 -11.49 4.94 15.90
CA ARG A 278 -12.16 4.90 17.21
C ARG A 278 -12.63 6.27 17.72
N ARG A 279 -11.99 7.36 17.26
CA ARG A 279 -12.36 8.73 17.65
C ARG A 279 -13.41 9.35 16.75
N THR A 280 -13.44 8.98 15.47
CA THR A 280 -14.32 9.60 14.47
C THR A 280 -15.48 8.71 14.05
N SER A 281 -15.48 7.44 14.44
CA SER A 281 -16.50 6.45 14.07
C SER A 281 -16.72 5.44 15.20
N ASP A 282 -17.75 4.59 15.06
CA ASP A 282 -18.06 3.55 16.06
C ASP A 282 -17.13 2.34 15.87
N GLY A 283 -15.93 2.39 16.46
CA GLY A 283 -14.96 1.30 16.35
C GLY A 283 -14.12 1.36 15.08
N LEU A 284 -14.24 0.36 14.19
CA LEU A 284 -13.41 0.17 12.98
C LEU A 284 -14.15 0.56 11.68
N ASP A 285 -15.10 1.48 11.76
CA ASP A 285 -15.96 1.87 10.63
C ASP A 285 -15.33 2.93 9.72
N LEU A 286 -14.14 3.44 10.03
CA LEU A 286 -13.45 4.43 9.21
C LEU A 286 -13.29 3.95 7.76
N ARG A 287 -13.65 4.81 6.81
CA ARG A 287 -13.34 4.61 5.40
C ARG A 287 -11.84 4.82 5.17
N VAL A 288 -11.15 3.75 4.76
CA VAL A 288 -9.71 3.76 4.48
C VAL A 288 -9.46 3.26 3.07
N ALA A 289 -8.80 4.06 2.25
CA ALA A 289 -8.45 3.68 0.88
C ALA A 289 -7.00 3.19 0.78
N TYR A 290 -6.73 2.15 0.00
CA TYR A 290 -5.37 1.66 -0.25
C TYR A 290 -5.17 1.11 -1.67
N ASP A 291 -3.93 1.16 -2.16
CA ASP A 291 -3.56 0.73 -3.52
C ASP A 291 -3.03 -0.71 -3.60
N ASP A 292 -2.69 -1.12 -4.82
CA ASP A 292 -2.11 -2.42 -5.16
C ASP A 292 -0.67 -2.59 -4.66
N ASP A 293 0.09 -1.50 -4.57
CA ASP A 293 1.49 -1.50 -4.14
C ASP A 293 1.64 -1.75 -2.63
N VAL A 294 0.76 -1.18 -1.79
CA VAL A 294 0.71 -1.46 -0.34
C VAL A 294 -0.25 -2.60 0.01
N SER A 295 -0.91 -3.22 -0.98
CA SER A 295 -1.96 -4.24 -0.77
C SER A 295 -1.55 -5.34 0.18
N TRP A 296 -0.27 -5.76 0.17
CA TRP A 296 0.31 -6.60 1.21
C TRP A 296 1.30 -5.80 2.09
N PRO A 297 1.13 -5.79 3.43
CA PRO A 297 0.17 -6.58 4.21
C PRO A 297 -1.17 -5.87 4.47
N MET A 298 -1.46 -4.71 3.87
CA MET A 298 -2.62 -3.89 4.25
C MET A 298 -3.97 -4.61 4.13
N THR A 299 -4.16 -5.47 3.13
CA THR A 299 -5.37 -6.30 2.98
C THR A 299 -5.64 -7.16 4.22
N TRP A 300 -4.58 -7.68 4.87
CA TRP A 300 -4.75 -8.44 6.10
C TRP A 300 -5.17 -7.53 7.26
N TYR A 301 -4.54 -6.37 7.41
CA TYR A 301 -4.83 -5.45 8.51
C TYR A 301 -6.20 -4.75 8.38
N PHE A 302 -6.61 -4.40 7.16
CA PHE A 302 -7.89 -3.77 6.87
C PHE A 302 -9.07 -4.74 6.78
N ARG A 303 -8.86 -6.06 6.92
CA ARG A 303 -9.94 -7.07 6.91
C ARG A 303 -11.07 -6.82 7.90
N ASN A 304 -10.79 -6.09 8.98
CA ASN A 304 -11.75 -5.75 10.03
C ASN A 304 -12.38 -4.36 9.84
N TYR A 305 -11.93 -3.57 8.87
CA TYR A 305 -12.50 -2.27 8.55
C TYR A 305 -13.65 -2.46 7.57
N ALA A 306 -14.88 -2.21 8.02
CA ALA A 306 -16.09 -2.51 7.24
C ALA A 306 -16.16 -1.72 5.93
N ASN A 307 -15.56 -0.52 5.90
CA ASN A 307 -15.67 0.42 4.79
C ASN A 307 -14.32 0.68 4.08
N GLN A 308 -13.44 -0.32 4.03
CA GLN A 308 -12.19 -0.22 3.26
C GLN A 308 -12.43 -0.06 1.75
N VAL A 309 -11.56 0.67 1.06
CA VAL A 309 -11.63 0.92 -0.38
C VAL A 309 -10.32 0.52 -1.04
N PHE A 310 -10.33 -0.52 -1.85
CA PHE A 310 -9.18 -0.88 -2.67
C PHE A 310 -9.28 -0.17 -4.03
N TYR A 311 -8.37 0.76 -4.33
CA TYR A 311 -8.41 1.55 -5.58
C TYR A 311 -7.36 1.13 -6.64
N GLY A 312 -6.42 0.26 -6.29
CA GLY A 312 -5.41 -0.28 -7.21
C GLY A 312 -4.55 0.80 -7.90
N ALA A 313 -4.06 0.49 -9.11
CA ALA A 313 -3.13 1.35 -9.85
C ALA A 313 -3.75 2.62 -10.50
N GLN A 314 -5.08 2.76 -10.48
CA GLN A 314 -5.81 3.82 -11.19
C GLN A 314 -6.73 4.56 -10.21
N PRO A 315 -6.17 5.44 -9.35
CA PRO A 315 -6.97 6.16 -8.38
C PRO A 315 -7.96 7.09 -9.07
N THR A 316 -9.18 7.17 -8.52
CA THR A 316 -10.19 8.14 -8.93
C THR A 316 -10.47 9.10 -7.78
N ARG A 317 -10.93 10.32 -8.09
CA ARG A 317 -11.23 11.32 -7.06
C ARG A 317 -12.32 10.84 -6.08
N GLU A 318 -13.35 10.16 -6.59
CA GLU A 318 -14.41 9.56 -5.78
C GLU A 318 -13.87 8.44 -4.87
N GLY A 319 -13.03 7.56 -5.43
CA GLY A 319 -12.42 6.46 -4.66
C GLY A 319 -11.47 6.93 -3.56
N LEU A 320 -10.87 8.11 -3.74
CA LEU A 320 -9.94 8.72 -2.78
C LEU A 320 -10.61 9.72 -1.82
N ASP A 321 -11.90 10.02 -1.97
CA ASP A 321 -12.63 10.90 -1.03
C ASP A 321 -13.01 10.17 0.26
N VAL A 322 -12.00 9.80 1.03
CA VAL A 322 -12.10 9.07 2.29
C VAL A 322 -11.25 9.74 3.38
N PRO A 323 -11.56 9.57 4.67
CA PRO A 323 -10.77 10.10 5.78
C PRO A 323 -9.27 9.79 5.71
N VAL A 324 -8.92 8.58 5.27
CA VAL A 324 -7.53 8.10 5.25
C VAL A 324 -7.23 7.38 3.94
N VAL A 325 -6.08 7.70 3.35
CA VAL A 325 -5.53 6.98 2.19
C VAL A 325 -4.15 6.45 2.52
N VAL A 326 -3.84 5.21 2.13
CA VAL A 326 -2.50 4.63 2.16
C VAL A 326 -2.07 4.38 0.71
N ALA A 327 -0.89 4.86 0.32
CA ALA A 327 -0.39 4.67 -1.05
C ALA A 327 1.08 4.27 -1.07
N GLY A 328 1.44 3.34 -1.95
CA GLY A 328 2.81 2.99 -2.28
C GLY A 328 3.44 4.02 -3.21
N ASP A 329 4.77 4.03 -3.26
CA ASP A 329 5.53 5.04 -3.98
C ASP A 329 5.30 5.03 -5.49
N SER A 330 4.95 3.87 -6.04
CA SER A 330 4.60 3.74 -7.46
C SER A 330 3.35 4.54 -7.87
N ASN A 331 2.46 4.89 -6.92
CA ASN A 331 1.19 5.57 -7.20
C ASN A 331 1.11 7.01 -6.67
N TRP A 332 2.12 7.51 -5.95
CA TRP A 332 2.08 8.87 -5.36
C TRP A 332 1.78 9.96 -6.39
N ALA A 333 2.42 9.92 -7.55
CA ALA A 333 2.22 10.92 -8.61
C ALA A 333 0.78 10.97 -9.16
N LYS A 334 0.00 9.88 -9.01
CA LYS A 334 -1.41 9.81 -9.41
C LYS A 334 -2.34 10.19 -8.26
N VAL A 335 -1.97 9.82 -7.03
CA VAL A 335 -2.78 10.05 -5.81
C VAL A 335 -2.71 11.51 -5.36
N GLU A 336 -1.51 12.10 -5.31
CA GLU A 336 -1.30 13.44 -4.76
C GLU A 336 -2.11 14.55 -5.46
N PRO A 337 -2.21 14.60 -6.80
CA PRO A 337 -3.06 15.59 -7.48
C PRO A 337 -4.55 15.46 -7.14
N LEU A 338 -5.04 14.24 -6.87
CA LEU A 338 -6.46 13.96 -6.58
C LEU A 338 -6.83 14.27 -5.13
N LEU A 339 -5.89 14.07 -4.20
CA LEU A 339 -6.04 14.49 -2.81
C LEU A 339 -5.96 16.01 -2.68
N GLY A 340 -5.05 16.62 -3.46
CA GLY A 340 -4.72 18.03 -3.39
C GLY A 340 -4.34 18.44 -1.97
N ASN A 341 -4.60 19.69 -1.61
CA ASN A 341 -4.26 20.23 -0.30
C ASN A 341 -5.22 19.78 0.84
N ARG A 342 -6.16 18.87 0.59
CA ARG A 342 -7.15 18.42 1.59
C ARG A 342 -6.57 17.44 2.62
N TYR A 343 -5.37 16.91 2.40
CA TYR A 343 -4.76 15.87 3.23
C TYR A 343 -3.39 16.31 3.76
N TYR A 344 -3.03 15.83 4.94
CA TYR A 344 -1.64 15.74 5.39
C TYR A 344 -1.05 14.44 4.88
N SER A 345 0.24 14.41 4.52
CA SER A 345 0.95 13.20 4.12
C SER A 345 2.10 12.87 5.09
N TYR A 346 2.22 11.60 5.46
CA TYR A 346 3.30 11.09 6.31
C TYR A 346 3.97 9.91 5.61
N GLU A 347 5.28 10.03 5.37
CA GLU A 347 6.05 8.98 4.69
C GLU A 347 6.63 7.98 5.69
N TYR A 348 6.55 6.70 5.32
CA TYR A 348 7.03 5.57 6.10
C TYR A 348 7.78 4.58 5.22
N ILE A 349 8.79 3.92 5.80
CA ILE A 349 9.50 2.81 5.16
C ILE A 349 8.69 1.53 5.39
N ARG A 350 8.21 0.91 4.32
CA ARG A 350 7.49 -0.37 4.32
C ARG A 350 8.49 -1.50 4.09
N MET A 351 9.25 -1.83 5.13
CA MET A 351 10.01 -3.08 5.20
C MET A 351 9.04 -4.24 5.38
N TRP A 352 9.02 -5.17 4.41
CA TRP A 352 8.06 -6.27 4.41
C TRP A 352 8.71 -7.66 4.32
N TRP A 353 10.03 -7.75 4.06
CA TRP A 353 10.71 -9.04 3.96
C TRP A 353 12.15 -9.02 4.50
N PRO A 354 12.69 -10.13 5.04
CA PRO A 354 14.10 -10.25 5.38
C PRO A 354 14.99 -10.23 4.14
N MET A 355 16.28 -9.97 4.33
CA MET A 355 17.26 -9.99 3.24
C MET A 355 17.24 -11.33 2.50
N GLN A 356 17.50 -11.32 1.19
CA GLN A 356 17.45 -12.51 0.32
C GLN A 356 18.78 -12.86 -0.37
N GLU A 357 19.91 -12.28 0.04
CA GLU A 357 21.26 -12.58 -0.45
C GLU A 357 21.66 -14.07 -0.43
N TYR A 358 20.94 -14.93 0.30
CA TYR A 358 21.15 -16.38 0.25
C TYR A 358 20.70 -17.01 -1.08
N PHE A 359 19.85 -16.37 -1.90
CA PHE A 359 19.33 -16.94 -3.16
C PHE A 359 20.41 -17.25 -4.20
N ASN A 360 21.54 -16.53 -4.14
CA ASN A 360 22.61 -16.59 -5.14
C ASN A 360 23.90 -17.16 -4.54
N LEU A 361 23.80 -18.18 -3.67
CA LEU A 361 24.98 -18.87 -3.16
C LEU A 361 25.71 -19.60 -4.30
N ASP A 362 26.96 -19.23 -4.54
CA ASP A 362 27.85 -19.85 -5.52
C ASP A 362 29.13 -20.41 -4.86
N GLY A 363 29.91 -21.18 -5.62
CA GLY A 363 31.13 -21.80 -5.12
C GLY A 363 32.19 -20.80 -4.63
N THR A 364 32.23 -19.59 -5.19
CA THR A 364 33.15 -18.53 -4.78
C THR A 364 32.73 -17.95 -3.44
N ARG A 365 31.45 -17.61 -3.27
CA ARG A 365 30.89 -17.11 -2.00
C ARG A 365 31.04 -18.14 -0.88
N ILE A 366 30.83 -19.43 -1.18
CA ILE A 366 31.07 -20.51 -0.22
C ILE A 366 32.55 -20.59 0.15
N LYS A 367 33.46 -20.57 -0.84
CA LYS A 367 34.90 -20.58 -0.60
C LYS A 367 35.32 -19.38 0.24
N ASP A 368 34.83 -18.19 -0.09
CA ASP A 368 35.13 -16.95 0.63
C ASP A 368 34.60 -17.00 2.06
N ALA A 369 33.36 -17.45 2.25
CA ALA A 369 32.76 -17.68 3.56
C ALA A 369 33.54 -18.67 4.43
N LEU A 370 34.24 -19.64 3.84
CA LEU A 370 35.04 -20.62 4.59
C LEU A 370 36.49 -20.17 4.81
N THR A 371 37.08 -19.42 3.88
CA THR A 371 38.52 -19.13 3.86
C THR A 371 38.87 -17.71 4.31
N LYS A 372 38.03 -16.71 4.03
CA LYS A 372 38.31 -15.31 4.36
C LYS A 372 37.84 -15.00 5.79
N PRO A 373 38.70 -14.47 6.68
CA PRO A 373 38.31 -14.13 8.06
C PRO A 373 37.17 -13.11 8.14
N GLU A 374 37.16 -12.11 7.25
CA GLU A 374 36.17 -11.03 7.25
C GLU A 374 34.75 -11.54 6.95
N TRP A 375 34.63 -12.49 6.03
CA TRP A 375 33.35 -13.12 5.69
C TRP A 375 32.84 -14.00 6.83
N ARG A 376 33.73 -14.72 7.53
CA ARG A 376 33.36 -15.53 8.69
C ARG A 376 32.87 -14.67 9.85
N GLU A 377 33.54 -13.55 10.11
CA GLU A 377 33.11 -12.57 11.09
C GLU A 377 31.74 -11.98 10.74
N ALA A 378 31.53 -11.61 9.47
CA ALA A 378 30.24 -11.10 8.99
C ALA A 378 29.10 -12.12 9.19
N LEU A 379 29.30 -13.38 8.80
CA LEU A 379 28.31 -14.44 8.97
C LEU A 379 28.08 -14.79 10.45
N TRP A 380 29.12 -14.74 11.28
CA TRP A 380 29.00 -14.91 12.73
C TRP A 380 28.15 -13.80 13.35
N ASN A 381 28.35 -12.54 12.96
CA ASN A 381 27.56 -11.41 13.45
C ASN A 381 26.08 -11.54 13.06
N ILE A 382 25.79 -12.01 11.84
CA ILE A 382 24.43 -12.34 11.40
C ILE A 382 23.85 -13.48 12.25
N TRP A 383 24.57 -14.57 12.43
CA TRP A 383 24.08 -15.73 13.18
C TRP A 383 23.87 -15.41 14.66
N TRP A 384 24.81 -14.71 15.30
CA TRP A 384 24.80 -14.42 16.73
C TRP A 384 23.84 -13.30 17.12
N ALA A 385 23.80 -12.23 16.31
CA ALA A 385 23.12 -10.99 16.68
C ALA A 385 22.19 -10.44 15.61
N ARG A 386 22.08 -11.04 14.41
CA ARG A 386 21.44 -10.43 13.22
C ARG A 386 22.01 -9.05 12.89
N ASP A 387 23.31 -8.88 13.13
CA ASP A 387 24.01 -7.67 12.72
C ASP A 387 24.57 -7.86 11.32
N TYR A 388 24.01 -7.12 10.37
CA TYR A 388 24.38 -7.13 8.96
C TYR A 388 25.42 -6.08 8.60
N THR A 389 25.90 -5.26 9.55
CA THR A 389 26.77 -4.11 9.28
C THR A 389 28.05 -4.52 8.56
N LYS A 390 28.77 -5.52 9.08
CA LYS A 390 30.02 -6.01 8.46
C LYS A 390 29.75 -6.72 7.13
N TYR A 391 28.65 -7.46 7.03
CA TYR A 391 28.25 -8.12 5.78
C TYR A 391 27.96 -7.09 4.69
N GLY A 392 27.23 -6.01 5.03
CA GLY A 392 26.95 -4.89 4.15
C GLY A 392 28.19 -4.15 3.65
N GLN A 393 29.21 -3.99 4.52
CA GLN A 393 30.50 -3.44 4.10
C GLN A 393 31.18 -4.31 3.02
N LEU A 394 31.08 -5.63 3.13
CA LEU A 394 31.67 -6.57 2.18
C LEU A 394 30.89 -6.67 0.86
N THR A 395 29.57 -6.49 0.90
CA THR A 395 28.70 -6.53 -0.28
C THR A 395 28.40 -5.16 -0.89
N ALA A 396 28.90 -4.08 -0.28
CA ALA A 396 28.55 -2.70 -0.61
C ALA A 396 27.03 -2.42 -0.54
N THR A 397 26.34 -3.05 0.42
CA THR A 397 24.89 -2.90 0.65
C THR A 397 24.63 -2.34 2.04
N ASP A 398 23.74 -1.35 2.16
CA ASP A 398 23.32 -0.81 3.46
C ASP A 398 22.16 -1.64 4.02
N TYR A 399 22.38 -2.35 5.12
CA TYR A 399 21.36 -3.14 5.82
C TYR A 399 20.83 -2.44 7.08
N SER A 400 20.98 -1.12 7.19
CA SER A 400 20.27 -0.34 8.20
C SER A 400 18.75 -0.40 7.95
N LEU A 401 17.94 -0.31 9.00
CA LEU A 401 16.47 -0.31 8.88
C LEU A 401 15.96 0.81 7.95
N SER A 402 16.69 1.94 7.88
CA SER A 402 16.35 3.06 7.00
C SER A 402 16.62 2.82 5.51
N ARG A 403 17.45 1.84 5.15
CA ARG A 403 17.87 1.56 3.77
C ARG A 403 17.80 0.08 3.42
N TRP A 404 16.97 -0.66 4.14
CA TRP A 404 16.86 -2.10 3.98
C TRP A 404 16.58 -2.47 2.51
N PRO A 405 17.34 -3.41 1.91
CA PRO A 405 17.30 -3.64 0.47
C PRO A 405 16.02 -4.32 -0.03
N VAL A 406 15.21 -4.88 0.87
CA VAL A 406 13.90 -5.46 0.54
C VAL A 406 12.81 -4.67 1.26
N ALA A 407 12.74 -3.38 0.93
CA ALA A 407 11.79 -2.44 1.47
C ALA A 407 11.23 -1.55 0.36
N ASP A 408 9.97 -1.21 0.50
CA ASP A 408 9.29 -0.22 -0.34
C ASP A 408 8.97 1.01 0.52
N ARG A 409 8.44 2.07 -0.09
CA ARG A 409 7.94 3.23 0.65
C ARG A 409 6.42 3.30 0.61
N MET A 410 5.84 3.86 1.65
CA MET A 410 4.41 4.13 1.72
C MET A 410 4.16 5.50 2.32
N LYS A 411 3.07 6.15 1.90
CA LYS A 411 2.55 7.37 2.53
C LYS A 411 1.18 7.09 3.13
N LEU A 412 0.98 7.60 4.35
CA LEU A 412 -0.31 7.73 4.98
C LEU A 412 -0.80 9.16 4.76
N TYR A 413 -1.96 9.29 4.13
CA TYR A 413 -2.65 10.55 3.96
C TYR A 413 -3.84 10.63 4.91
N ILE A 414 -3.95 11.71 5.67
CA ILE A 414 -5.05 11.94 6.61
C ILE A 414 -5.74 13.24 6.22
N ARG A 415 -7.06 13.20 6.02
CA ARG A 415 -7.83 14.39 5.64
C ARG A 415 -7.78 15.43 6.75
N LYS A 416 -7.58 16.71 6.40
CA LYS A 416 -7.29 17.78 7.36
C LYS A 416 -8.45 18.06 8.33
N ASP A 417 -9.69 17.93 7.88
CA ASP A 417 -10.90 18.03 8.72
C ASP A 417 -10.98 16.91 9.77
N ILE A 418 -10.61 15.69 9.38
CA ILE A 418 -10.55 14.51 10.26
C ILE A 418 -9.42 14.69 11.27
N ALA A 419 -8.24 15.12 10.81
CA ALA A 419 -7.11 15.44 11.66
C ALA A 419 -7.47 16.52 12.70
N ALA A 420 -8.24 17.55 12.32
CA ALA A 420 -8.66 18.60 13.25
C ALA A 420 -9.61 18.10 14.35
N GLN A 421 -10.41 17.06 14.11
CA GLN A 421 -11.31 16.47 15.12
C GLN A 421 -10.56 15.70 16.21
N ILE A 422 -9.42 15.10 15.86
CA ILE A 422 -8.65 14.22 16.74
C ILE A 422 -7.47 14.94 17.45
N TRP A 423 -6.95 16.03 16.87
CA TRP A 423 -5.72 16.68 17.31
C TRP A 423 -5.97 17.94 18.17
N ASN A 424 -6.38 17.73 19.42
CA ASN A 424 -6.11 18.68 20.50
C ASN A 424 -5.00 18.07 21.39
N TYR A 425 -3.80 18.67 21.33
CA TYR A 425 -2.52 18.33 21.99
C TYR A 425 -1.54 17.40 21.25
N GLY A 426 -0.35 17.94 20.94
CA GLY A 426 0.92 17.22 21.12
C GLY A 426 1.70 16.88 19.84
N VAL A 427 2.87 17.50 19.72
CA VAL A 427 3.91 17.37 18.68
C VAL A 427 4.65 16.02 18.65
N GLY A 428 5.01 15.58 17.44
CA GLY A 428 6.16 14.71 17.13
C GLY A 428 6.31 14.42 15.62
N PRO A 429 7.54 14.23 15.11
CA PRO A 429 8.39 15.32 14.62
C PRO A 429 7.83 16.03 13.38
N THR A 430 7.97 17.34 13.41
CA THR A 430 7.69 18.32 12.36
C THR A 430 8.24 17.89 10.99
N GLN A 431 7.36 17.51 10.06
CA GLN A 431 7.40 18.17 8.75
C GLN A 431 6.35 19.26 8.78
N LEU A 432 6.82 20.45 8.40
CA LEU A 432 6.09 21.71 8.35
C LEU A 432 4.65 21.45 7.92
N GLY A 433 3.70 21.75 8.80
CA GLY A 433 2.36 22.04 8.33
C GLY A 433 2.54 23.15 7.31
N GLU A 434 2.47 22.80 6.03
CA GLU A 434 2.10 23.78 5.03
C GLU A 434 0.81 24.38 5.58
N ALA A 435 0.91 25.64 6.01
CA ALA A 435 -0.27 26.43 6.30
C ALA A 435 -1.24 26.14 5.17
N VAL A 436 -2.51 25.85 5.50
CA VAL A 436 -3.56 25.80 4.47
C VAL A 436 -3.30 26.99 3.56
N PRO A 437 -2.94 26.79 2.27
CA PRO A 437 -2.63 27.88 1.38
C PRO A 437 -3.83 28.80 1.48
N GLU A 438 -3.57 29.97 2.04
CA GLU A 438 -4.57 30.99 2.22
C GLU A 438 -5.16 31.24 0.84
N ASP A 439 -6.50 31.39 0.75
CA ASP A 439 -7.14 31.67 -0.52
C ASP A 439 -6.34 32.80 -1.21
N PRO A 440 -5.74 32.55 -2.40
CA PRO A 440 -4.83 33.49 -3.03
C PRO A 440 -5.52 34.84 -3.32
N PHE A 441 -6.85 34.85 -3.33
CA PHE A 441 -7.67 36.02 -3.55
C PHE A 441 -8.13 36.72 -2.28
N LYS A 442 -7.84 36.19 -1.09
CA LYS A 442 -8.29 36.79 0.19
C LYS A 442 -7.90 38.27 0.32
N ASN A 443 -6.67 38.60 -0.07
CA ASN A 443 -6.15 39.97 -0.03
C ASN A 443 -6.30 40.73 -1.36
N LEU A 444 -6.85 40.07 -2.39
CA LEU A 444 -7.06 40.64 -3.72
C LEU A 444 -8.54 40.91 -4.01
N LYS A 445 -9.39 40.80 -2.99
CA LYS A 445 -10.82 41.02 -3.15
C LYS A 445 -11.13 42.51 -3.33
N GLN A 446 -11.81 42.84 -4.42
CA GLN A 446 -12.30 44.19 -4.72
C GLN A 446 -13.83 44.21 -4.76
N VAL A 447 -14.39 45.41 -4.69
CA VAL A 447 -15.83 45.64 -4.78
C VAL A 447 -16.12 46.30 -6.12
N HIS A 448 -16.85 45.59 -6.98
CA HIS A 448 -17.36 46.12 -8.24
C HIS A 448 -18.88 46.11 -8.21
N ALA A 449 -19.48 47.23 -8.58
CA ALA A 449 -20.92 47.33 -8.78
C ALA A 449 -21.23 47.23 -10.27
N ALA A 450 -22.23 46.43 -10.60
CA ALA A 450 -22.73 46.35 -11.96
C ALA A 450 -23.42 47.66 -12.34
N ASP A 451 -23.07 48.19 -13.51
CA ASP A 451 -23.68 49.42 -14.06
C ASP A 451 -24.94 49.13 -14.87
N VAL A 452 -25.11 47.89 -15.33
CA VAL A 452 -26.34 47.37 -15.94
C VAL A 452 -26.73 46.07 -15.25
N VAL A 453 -27.97 45.98 -14.79
CA VAL A 453 -28.58 44.77 -14.25
C VAL A 453 -29.98 44.63 -14.82
N PHE A 454 -30.28 43.49 -15.45
CA PHE A 454 -31.61 43.20 -15.97
C PHE A 454 -31.93 41.71 -15.92
N GLY A 455 -33.21 41.39 -16.09
CA GLY A 455 -33.74 40.05 -15.95
C GLY A 455 -34.41 39.81 -14.61
N SER A 456 -35.28 38.81 -14.58
CA SER A 456 -35.93 38.31 -13.38
C SER A 456 -36.33 36.85 -13.59
N ALA A 457 -36.57 36.10 -12.52
CA ALA A 457 -37.07 34.73 -12.64
C ALA A 457 -38.40 34.66 -13.41
N GLY A 458 -38.51 33.72 -14.37
CA GLY A 458 -39.76 33.44 -15.07
C GLY A 458 -39.58 32.96 -16.51
N GLN A 459 -40.72 32.84 -17.20
CA GLN A 459 -40.83 32.31 -18.58
C GLN A 459 -41.17 33.41 -19.61
N GLY A 460 -41.57 34.60 -19.14
CA GLY A 460 -41.95 35.72 -19.99
C GLY A 460 -40.76 36.32 -20.75
N GLN A 461 -41.04 37.20 -21.71
CA GLN A 461 -40.01 37.94 -22.44
C GLN A 461 -39.13 38.77 -21.49
N GLY A 462 -37.80 38.65 -21.60
CA GLY A 462 -36.84 39.31 -20.72
C GLY A 462 -36.73 38.70 -19.32
N GLN A 463 -37.46 37.63 -19.02
CA GLN A 463 -37.29 36.81 -17.82
C GLN A 463 -36.39 35.62 -18.13
N PHE A 464 -35.75 35.07 -17.10
CA PHE A 464 -34.84 33.94 -17.23
C PHE A 464 -35.17 32.80 -16.27
N SER A 465 -34.75 31.60 -16.64
CA SER A 465 -34.65 30.45 -15.75
C SER A 465 -33.27 29.83 -15.93
N PHE A 466 -32.40 30.08 -14.95
CA PHE A 466 -31.03 29.57 -14.92
C PHE A 466 -30.20 29.94 -16.16
N PRO A 467 -30.03 31.24 -16.49
CA PRO A 467 -29.25 31.66 -17.65
C PRO A 467 -27.78 31.25 -17.46
N ARG A 468 -27.20 30.51 -18.42
CA ARG A 468 -25.84 29.94 -18.27
C ARG A 468 -24.77 30.65 -19.05
N ALA A 469 -24.92 30.88 -20.35
CA ALA A 469 -23.89 31.49 -21.18
C ALA A 469 -24.35 32.78 -21.85
N LEU A 470 -23.36 33.62 -22.16
CA LEU A 470 -23.51 34.93 -22.75
C LEU A 470 -22.54 35.08 -23.91
N ALA A 471 -22.95 35.77 -24.98
CA ALA A 471 -22.05 36.17 -26.06
C ALA A 471 -22.42 37.56 -26.56
N VAL A 472 -21.41 38.40 -26.77
CA VAL A 472 -21.57 39.74 -27.35
C VAL A 472 -21.23 39.67 -28.83
N ALA A 473 -22.14 40.13 -29.68
CA ALA A 473 -21.93 40.22 -31.12
C ALA A 473 -21.11 41.46 -31.49
N PRO A 474 -20.50 41.49 -32.70
CA PRO A 474 -19.75 42.66 -33.17
C PRO A 474 -20.55 43.98 -33.21
N ASP A 475 -21.88 43.90 -33.33
CA ASP A 475 -22.78 45.07 -33.29
C ASP A 475 -23.11 45.56 -31.87
N GLY A 476 -22.58 44.89 -30.84
CA GLY A 476 -22.81 45.18 -29.42
C GLY A 476 -24.07 44.52 -28.83
N SER A 477 -24.80 43.70 -29.61
CA SER A 477 -25.93 42.92 -29.09
C SER A 477 -25.46 41.82 -28.16
N LEU A 478 -26.21 41.57 -27.10
CA LEU A 478 -25.93 40.52 -26.13
C LEU A 478 -26.91 39.36 -26.29
N TYR A 479 -26.38 38.16 -26.48
CA TYR A 479 -27.15 36.93 -26.56
C TYR A 479 -27.01 36.13 -25.27
N VAL A 480 -28.13 35.63 -24.76
CA VAL A 480 -28.22 34.88 -23.50
C VAL A 480 -28.83 33.52 -23.76
N ALA A 481 -28.13 32.45 -23.36
CA ALA A 481 -28.69 31.11 -23.31
C ALA A 481 -29.54 30.95 -22.04
N ASP A 482 -30.87 31.02 -22.22
CA ASP A 482 -31.86 30.92 -21.15
C ASP A 482 -32.21 29.44 -20.91
N THR A 483 -31.29 28.77 -20.23
CA THR A 483 -31.12 27.31 -20.29
C THR A 483 -32.38 26.53 -19.93
N ARG A 484 -33.00 26.78 -18.77
CA ARG A 484 -34.19 26.02 -18.33
C ARG A 484 -35.48 26.49 -19.00
N ASN A 485 -35.41 27.55 -19.82
CA ASN A 485 -36.51 27.98 -20.69
C ASN A 485 -36.33 27.48 -22.14
N HIS A 486 -35.25 26.74 -22.42
CA HIS A 486 -35.01 26.11 -23.72
C HIS A 486 -34.99 27.10 -24.89
N ARG A 487 -34.40 28.28 -24.67
CA ARG A 487 -34.42 29.37 -25.66
C ARG A 487 -33.17 30.24 -25.59
N VAL A 488 -32.99 31.06 -26.61
CA VAL A 488 -32.01 32.15 -26.65
C VAL A 488 -32.74 33.49 -26.66
N GLN A 489 -32.20 34.46 -25.95
CA GLN A 489 -32.71 35.84 -25.93
C GLN A 489 -31.61 36.83 -26.33
N LYS A 490 -31.93 37.75 -27.23
CA LYS A 490 -31.07 38.84 -27.72
C LYS A 490 -31.49 40.17 -27.09
N PHE A 491 -30.51 40.89 -26.56
CA PHE A 491 -30.67 42.19 -25.93
C PHE A 491 -29.74 43.22 -26.60
N ASP A 492 -30.10 44.50 -26.49
CA ASP A 492 -29.15 45.57 -26.79
C ASP A 492 -28.15 45.78 -25.64
N ALA A 493 -27.16 46.66 -25.85
CA ALA A 493 -26.12 46.97 -24.86
C ALA A 493 -26.63 47.59 -23.55
N ASN A 494 -27.91 47.99 -23.48
CA ASN A 494 -28.56 48.51 -22.28
C ASN A 494 -29.49 47.48 -21.61
N GLY A 495 -29.51 46.24 -22.10
CA GLY A 495 -30.33 45.17 -21.54
C GLY A 495 -31.80 45.18 -21.99
N LYS A 496 -32.14 45.91 -23.06
CA LYS A 496 -33.49 45.87 -23.62
C LYS A 496 -33.63 44.69 -24.57
N LEU A 497 -34.65 43.85 -24.35
CA LEU A 497 -34.94 42.71 -25.21
C LEU A 497 -35.26 43.17 -26.64
N GLN A 498 -34.64 42.53 -27.61
CA GLN A 498 -34.89 42.73 -29.04
C GLN A 498 -35.60 41.53 -29.68
N LEU A 499 -35.16 40.32 -29.34
CA LEU A 499 -35.65 39.08 -29.94
C LEU A 499 -35.50 37.92 -28.96
N ALA A 500 -36.38 36.93 -29.05
CA ALA A 500 -36.22 35.64 -28.40
C ALA A 500 -36.66 34.53 -29.36
N TRP A 501 -35.94 33.42 -29.38
CA TRP A 501 -36.29 32.25 -30.20
C TRP A 501 -35.91 30.95 -29.51
N GLY A 502 -36.55 29.87 -29.93
CA GLY A 502 -36.39 28.55 -29.32
C GLY A 502 -37.57 28.14 -28.45
N SER A 503 -37.72 26.82 -28.33
CA SER A 503 -38.66 26.15 -27.46
C SER A 503 -38.09 24.79 -27.08
N PHE A 504 -38.67 24.14 -26.08
CA PHE A 504 -38.29 22.77 -25.74
C PHE A 504 -38.47 21.82 -26.94
N GLY A 505 -37.46 21.00 -27.19
CA GLY A 505 -37.50 19.88 -28.12
C GLY A 505 -36.47 18.84 -27.72
N ASP A 506 -36.84 17.57 -27.74
CA ASP A 506 -36.04 16.44 -27.26
C ASP A 506 -35.83 15.43 -28.39
N ILE A 507 -34.56 15.13 -28.69
CA ILE A 507 -34.18 14.20 -29.74
C ILE A 507 -34.65 12.77 -29.42
N ALA A 508 -34.70 12.38 -28.14
CA ALA A 508 -35.18 11.06 -27.72
C ALA A 508 -36.70 10.90 -27.95
N GLN A 509 -37.43 12.02 -28.00
CA GLN A 509 -38.87 12.05 -28.25
C GLN A 509 -39.21 12.43 -29.70
N ASN A 510 -38.21 12.59 -30.58
CA ASN A 510 -38.36 13.08 -31.95
C ASN A 510 -39.07 14.45 -32.04
N THR A 511 -38.94 15.30 -31.02
CA THR A 511 -39.51 16.67 -31.01
C THR A 511 -38.45 17.76 -31.24
N ALA A 512 -37.17 17.38 -31.35
CA ALA A 512 -36.04 18.30 -31.54
C ALA A 512 -35.86 18.78 -33.00
N ALA A 513 -36.87 19.41 -33.60
CA ALA A 513 -36.72 20.09 -34.88
C ALA A 513 -35.61 21.19 -34.80
N PRO A 514 -34.91 21.52 -35.90
CA PRO A 514 -33.94 22.62 -35.86
C PRO A 514 -34.60 23.92 -35.37
N GLY A 515 -33.91 24.64 -34.49
CA GLY A 515 -34.44 25.83 -33.81
C GLY A 515 -35.14 25.56 -32.48
N THR A 516 -35.32 24.29 -32.09
CA THR A 516 -35.70 23.90 -30.71
C THR A 516 -34.47 23.50 -29.90
N PHE A 517 -34.58 23.49 -28.57
CA PHE A 517 -33.47 23.20 -27.65
C PHE A 517 -33.88 22.30 -26.48
N ASN A 518 -32.92 21.54 -25.97
CA ASN A 518 -32.97 20.84 -24.69
C ASN A 518 -31.81 21.31 -23.81
N GLU A 519 -32.10 22.31 -22.96
CA GLU A 519 -31.17 23.07 -22.16
C GLU A 519 -29.96 23.57 -22.98
N PRO A 520 -30.07 24.72 -23.67
CA PRO A 520 -28.90 25.30 -24.30
C PRO A 520 -27.96 25.86 -23.24
N TRP A 521 -26.71 25.39 -23.19
CA TRP A 521 -25.76 25.81 -22.14
C TRP A 521 -24.72 26.80 -22.62
N GLY A 522 -24.26 26.71 -23.86
CA GLY A 522 -23.24 27.55 -24.45
C GLY A 522 -23.75 28.34 -25.63
N ILE A 523 -23.19 29.54 -25.81
CA ILE A 523 -23.49 30.43 -26.91
C ILE A 523 -22.23 31.19 -27.32
N ALA A 524 -22.01 31.36 -28.61
CA ALA A 524 -20.92 32.16 -29.17
C ALA A 524 -21.38 32.84 -30.46
N VAL A 525 -20.70 33.91 -30.88
CA VAL A 525 -21.03 34.67 -32.08
C VAL A 525 -19.76 34.83 -32.92
N ASP A 526 -19.86 34.63 -34.24
CA ASP A 526 -18.74 34.83 -35.16
C ASP A 526 -18.60 36.28 -35.65
N SER A 527 -17.59 36.54 -36.48
CA SER A 527 -17.32 37.88 -37.03
C SER A 527 -18.44 38.41 -37.94
N LYS A 528 -19.32 37.54 -38.46
CA LYS A 528 -20.46 37.90 -39.33
C LYS A 528 -21.73 38.18 -38.51
N GLY A 529 -21.72 37.85 -37.23
CA GLY A 529 -22.89 37.95 -36.36
C GLY A 529 -23.76 36.69 -36.37
N ASP A 530 -23.29 35.58 -36.93
CA ASP A 530 -23.96 34.29 -36.83
C ASP A 530 -23.79 33.73 -35.42
N VAL A 531 -24.85 33.14 -34.88
CA VAL A 531 -24.94 32.69 -33.48
C VAL A 531 -24.86 31.17 -33.41
N PHE A 532 -23.92 30.67 -32.64
CA PHE A 532 -23.71 29.25 -32.38
C PHE A 532 -24.23 28.91 -30.99
N VAL A 533 -25.05 27.88 -30.89
CA VAL A 533 -25.67 27.45 -29.63
C VAL A 533 -25.43 25.96 -29.43
N SER A 534 -24.91 25.59 -28.27
CA SER A 534 -24.80 24.18 -27.89
C SER A 534 -26.12 23.73 -27.30
N ASP A 535 -26.75 22.78 -27.97
CA ASP A 535 -28.01 22.17 -27.58
C ASP A 535 -27.68 20.90 -26.77
N THR A 536 -27.36 21.12 -25.49
CA THR A 536 -26.57 20.20 -24.66
C THR A 536 -27.17 18.81 -24.59
N TRP A 537 -28.45 18.68 -24.28
CA TRP A 537 -29.09 17.36 -24.14
C TRP A 537 -29.67 16.82 -25.45
N ASN A 538 -29.59 17.57 -26.54
CA ASN A 538 -29.80 17.04 -27.90
C ASN A 538 -28.48 16.70 -28.61
N HIS A 539 -27.33 16.85 -27.94
CA HIS A 539 -26.03 16.40 -28.41
C HIS A 539 -25.58 17.02 -29.74
N ARG A 540 -25.93 18.29 -29.96
CA ARG A 540 -25.68 19.00 -31.22
C ARG A 540 -25.29 20.45 -30.99
N VAL A 541 -24.67 21.04 -32.00
CA VAL A 541 -24.53 22.50 -32.14
C VAL A 541 -25.47 22.97 -33.24
N GLN A 542 -26.07 24.14 -33.03
CA GLN A 542 -26.95 24.80 -33.98
C GLN A 542 -26.42 26.20 -34.29
N LYS A 543 -26.39 26.56 -35.58
CA LYS A 543 -25.99 27.87 -36.07
C LYS A 543 -27.21 28.64 -36.56
N PHE A 544 -27.29 29.91 -36.20
CA PHE A 544 -28.39 30.82 -36.53
C PHE A 544 -27.86 32.11 -37.14
N ASP A 545 -28.68 32.79 -37.93
CA ASP A 545 -28.42 34.19 -38.29
C ASP A 545 -28.74 35.12 -37.11
N ALA A 546 -28.42 36.41 -37.25
CA ALA A 546 -28.69 37.42 -36.23
C ALA A 546 -30.19 37.63 -35.90
N ASN A 547 -31.10 37.11 -36.73
CA ASN A 547 -32.55 37.15 -36.56
C ASN A 547 -33.13 35.85 -35.97
N GLY A 548 -32.27 34.90 -35.57
CA GLY A 548 -32.67 33.63 -34.97
C GLY A 548 -33.17 32.59 -35.96
N ASN A 549 -32.95 32.76 -37.27
CA ASN A 549 -33.26 31.73 -38.26
C ASN A 549 -32.16 30.68 -38.28
N VAL A 550 -32.53 29.40 -38.32
CA VAL A 550 -31.57 28.29 -38.39
C VAL A 550 -30.84 28.32 -39.73
N LEU A 551 -29.51 28.30 -39.68
CA LEU A 551 -28.64 28.17 -40.85
C LEU A 551 -28.19 26.72 -41.05
N THR A 552 -27.71 26.07 -40.00
CA THR A 552 -27.26 24.68 -40.04
C THR A 552 -27.22 24.06 -38.64
N THR A 553 -27.10 22.74 -38.57
CA THR A 553 -26.92 21.98 -37.34
C THR A 553 -26.01 20.79 -37.58
N TRP A 554 -25.19 20.44 -36.59
CA TRP A 554 -24.32 19.27 -36.65
C TRP A 554 -24.12 18.68 -35.26
N GLY A 555 -23.71 17.42 -35.22
CA GLY A 555 -23.54 16.64 -34.00
C GLY A 555 -24.64 15.60 -33.83
N THR A 556 -24.27 14.49 -33.20
CA THR A 556 -25.13 13.36 -32.86
C THR A 556 -24.70 12.80 -31.53
N PHE A 557 -25.61 12.18 -30.77
CA PHE A 557 -25.23 11.47 -29.55
C PHE A 557 -24.23 10.34 -29.84
N GLY A 558 -23.14 10.28 -29.06
CA GLY A 558 -22.22 9.15 -29.08
C GLY A 558 -20.95 9.36 -28.26
N THR A 559 -20.24 8.26 -28.02
CA THR A 559 -18.92 8.26 -27.39
C THR A 559 -17.85 8.59 -28.43
N GLY A 560 -16.96 9.54 -28.12
CA GLY A 560 -16.10 10.23 -29.08
C GLY A 560 -14.98 9.43 -29.77
N GLU A 561 -15.05 8.10 -29.84
CA GLU A 561 -14.01 7.23 -30.44
C GLU A 561 -13.89 7.45 -31.95
N GLY A 562 -13.02 8.38 -32.37
CA GLY A 562 -12.68 8.64 -33.77
C GLY A 562 -13.75 9.38 -34.59
N ASN A 563 -14.89 9.72 -34.00
CA ASN A 563 -15.96 10.49 -34.63
C ASN A 563 -16.07 11.89 -34.00
N ASN A 564 -15.68 12.92 -34.75
CA ASN A 564 -15.74 14.32 -34.31
C ASN A 564 -17.17 14.89 -34.31
N PHE A 565 -18.16 14.17 -34.83
CA PHE A 565 -19.57 14.56 -34.75
C PHE A 565 -20.33 13.84 -33.63
N ALA A 566 -19.74 12.80 -33.02
CA ALA A 566 -20.31 12.14 -31.84
C ALA A 566 -20.02 13.00 -30.60
N MET A 567 -21.06 13.63 -30.05
CA MET A 567 -20.97 14.51 -28.89
C MET A 567 -21.77 13.94 -27.71
N TRP A 568 -21.28 14.16 -26.50
CA TRP A 568 -21.99 13.88 -25.27
C TRP A 568 -22.05 15.14 -24.43
N GLY A 569 -23.19 15.82 -24.47
CA GLY A 569 -23.42 17.01 -23.66
C GLY A 569 -22.48 18.15 -24.03
N PRO A 570 -22.49 18.67 -25.27
CA PRO A 570 -21.70 19.85 -25.61
C PRO A 570 -22.16 21.04 -24.76
N ARG A 571 -21.21 21.75 -24.14
CA ARG A 571 -21.48 22.88 -23.24
C ARG A 571 -20.86 24.17 -23.77
N GLY A 572 -19.73 24.61 -23.23
CA GLY A 572 -19.12 25.88 -23.63
C GLY A 572 -18.79 25.94 -25.12
N LEU A 573 -18.96 27.15 -25.68
CA LEU A 573 -18.60 27.48 -27.05
C LEU A 573 -17.68 28.70 -27.05
N ALA A 574 -16.71 28.73 -27.95
CA ALA A 574 -15.94 29.92 -28.28
C ALA A 574 -15.71 29.99 -29.79
N VAL A 575 -15.61 31.20 -30.32
CA VAL A 575 -15.23 31.45 -31.71
C VAL A 575 -13.95 32.28 -31.71
N ASP A 576 -12.98 31.90 -32.54
CA ASP A 576 -11.73 32.64 -32.67
C ASP A 576 -11.76 33.65 -33.83
N SER A 577 -10.65 34.38 -34.01
CA SER A 577 -10.53 35.40 -35.06
C SER A 577 -10.58 34.86 -36.50
N GLN A 578 -10.51 33.54 -36.68
CA GLN A 578 -10.65 32.87 -37.98
C GLN A 578 -12.03 32.23 -38.16
N ASP A 579 -12.99 32.58 -37.30
CA ASP A 579 -14.34 32.00 -37.22
C ASP A 579 -14.33 30.46 -37.00
N ARG A 580 -13.28 29.92 -36.36
CA ARG A 580 -13.28 28.51 -35.92
C ARG A 580 -14.07 28.38 -34.62
N VAL A 581 -14.91 27.36 -34.54
CA VAL A 581 -15.80 27.10 -33.41
C VAL A 581 -15.20 26.01 -32.52
N TYR A 582 -14.93 26.36 -31.28
CA TYR A 582 -14.45 25.46 -30.24
C TYR A 582 -15.62 25.02 -29.37
N VAL A 583 -15.82 23.71 -29.24
CA VAL A 583 -16.95 23.11 -28.54
C VAL A 583 -16.44 22.24 -27.41
N ALA A 584 -16.80 22.55 -26.17
CA ALA A 584 -16.54 21.66 -25.05
C ALA A 584 -17.48 20.46 -25.11
N ASP A 585 -16.98 19.33 -25.61
CA ASP A 585 -17.68 18.04 -25.65
C ASP A 585 -17.50 17.34 -24.30
N THR A 586 -18.21 17.88 -23.29
CA THR A 586 -17.92 17.66 -21.87
C THR A 586 -17.96 16.18 -21.47
N GLY A 587 -18.99 15.44 -21.89
CA GLY A 587 -19.14 14.02 -21.55
C GLY A 587 -18.06 13.12 -22.18
N ASN A 588 -17.48 13.55 -23.30
CA ASN A 588 -16.35 12.86 -23.94
C ASN A 588 -14.99 13.46 -23.53
N LYS A 589 -14.97 14.45 -22.63
CA LYS A 589 -13.76 15.02 -22.00
C LYS A 589 -12.74 15.54 -23.02
N ARG A 590 -13.22 16.30 -24.02
CA ARG A 590 -12.41 16.92 -25.08
C ARG A 590 -12.98 18.26 -25.53
N ILE A 591 -12.18 19.06 -26.22
CA ILE A 591 -12.67 20.23 -26.98
C ILE A 591 -12.64 19.89 -28.46
N LEU A 592 -13.77 19.93 -29.14
CA LEU A 592 -13.86 19.76 -30.60
C LEU A 592 -13.66 21.10 -31.30
N VAL A 593 -13.05 21.09 -32.48
CA VAL A 593 -12.79 22.28 -33.29
C VAL A 593 -13.45 22.11 -34.65
N PHE A 594 -14.27 23.08 -35.03
CA PHE A 594 -14.97 23.15 -36.32
C PHE A 594 -14.66 24.46 -37.05
N ASP A 595 -14.89 24.50 -38.36
CA ASP A 595 -15.02 25.76 -39.07
C ASP A 595 -16.43 26.38 -38.89
N ALA A 596 -16.63 27.58 -39.45
CA ALA A 596 -17.89 28.31 -39.35
C ALA A 596 -19.09 27.62 -40.02
N ASP A 597 -18.86 26.63 -40.89
CA ASP A 597 -19.88 25.87 -41.60
C ASP A 597 -20.18 24.51 -40.93
N GLY A 598 -19.44 24.18 -39.86
CA GLY A 598 -19.63 22.96 -39.07
C GLY A 598 -18.78 21.77 -39.52
N ASN A 599 -17.76 21.97 -40.37
CA ASN A 599 -16.83 20.91 -40.74
C ASN A 599 -15.78 20.71 -39.63
N ALA A 600 -15.52 19.46 -39.26
CA ALA A 600 -14.58 19.13 -38.20
C ALA A 600 -13.12 19.40 -38.63
N LEU A 601 -12.41 20.20 -37.83
CA LEU A 601 -10.99 20.55 -38.02
C LEU A 601 -10.07 19.74 -37.10
N GLY A 602 -10.56 19.27 -35.95
CA GLY A 602 -9.80 18.45 -35.02
C GLY A 602 -10.34 18.50 -33.60
N GLN A 603 -9.48 18.18 -32.63
CA GLN A 603 -9.79 18.29 -31.21
C GLN A 603 -8.57 18.73 -30.40
N VAL A 604 -8.82 19.17 -29.17
CA VAL A 604 -7.84 19.48 -28.13
C VAL A 604 -8.08 18.55 -26.94
N GLY A 605 -7.00 17.99 -26.42
CA GLY A 605 -6.97 17.16 -25.23
C GLY A 605 -7.60 15.76 -25.34
N SER A 606 -7.59 15.04 -24.23
CA SER A 606 -8.13 13.67 -24.09
C SER A 606 -8.63 13.41 -22.66
N PRO A 607 -9.40 12.33 -22.38
CA PRO A 607 -9.84 12.00 -21.02
C PRO A 607 -8.69 11.78 -20.02
N GLY A 608 -8.78 12.35 -18.81
CA GLY A 608 -7.88 12.06 -17.69
C GLY A 608 -7.52 13.29 -16.83
N SER A 609 -6.49 13.14 -15.99
CA SER A 609 -6.06 14.18 -15.02
C SER A 609 -4.65 14.72 -15.28
N LEU A 610 -3.91 14.14 -16.23
CA LEU A 610 -2.56 14.61 -16.58
C LEU A 610 -2.62 15.87 -17.44
N ASP A 611 -1.46 16.47 -17.71
CA ASP A 611 -1.32 17.64 -18.57
C ASP A 611 -1.87 17.35 -19.98
N GLY A 612 -2.72 18.25 -20.47
CA GLY A 612 -3.43 18.06 -21.73
C GLY A 612 -4.61 17.08 -21.67
N GLN A 613 -4.91 16.51 -20.51
CA GLN A 613 -6.09 15.67 -20.29
C GLN A 613 -7.17 16.40 -19.50
N PHE A 614 -8.44 16.06 -19.72
CA PHE A 614 -9.58 16.72 -19.10
C PHE A 614 -10.47 15.77 -18.29
N ASP A 615 -11.10 16.34 -17.27
CA ASP A 615 -12.22 15.77 -16.55
C ASP A 615 -13.31 16.84 -16.37
N GLU A 616 -14.42 16.65 -17.09
CA GLU A 616 -15.54 17.61 -17.19
C GLU A 616 -15.12 19.01 -17.68
N PRO A 617 -14.54 19.15 -18.90
CA PRO A 617 -14.24 20.46 -19.46
C PRO A 617 -15.54 21.21 -19.80
N VAL A 618 -15.68 22.46 -19.37
CA VAL A 618 -16.92 23.26 -19.57
C VAL A 618 -16.63 24.55 -20.32
N GLY A 619 -16.13 25.58 -19.63
CA GLY A 619 -15.81 26.86 -20.24
C GLY A 619 -14.64 26.73 -21.20
N VAL A 620 -14.76 27.35 -22.38
CA VAL A 620 -13.68 27.51 -23.34
C VAL A 620 -13.64 28.96 -23.79
N ALA A 621 -12.44 29.54 -23.89
CA ALA A 621 -12.23 30.83 -24.53
C ALA A 621 -10.95 30.79 -25.37
N VAL A 622 -10.93 31.59 -26.44
CA VAL A 622 -9.76 31.72 -27.31
C VAL A 622 -9.27 33.17 -27.25
N ALA A 623 -8.00 33.35 -26.93
CA ALA A 623 -7.36 34.66 -26.92
C ALA A 623 -7.06 35.15 -28.34
N ALA A 624 -6.78 36.45 -28.50
CA ALA A 624 -6.50 37.05 -29.80
C ALA A 624 -5.26 36.49 -30.50
N ASP A 625 -4.34 35.88 -29.75
CA ASP A 625 -3.14 35.20 -30.28
C ASP A 625 -3.38 33.71 -30.61
N GLY A 626 -4.61 33.23 -30.44
CA GLY A 626 -5.02 31.85 -30.71
C GLY A 626 -4.77 30.86 -29.58
N ARG A 627 -4.29 31.29 -28.40
CA ARG A 627 -4.24 30.40 -27.23
C ARG A 627 -5.65 30.04 -26.78
N ILE A 628 -5.80 28.78 -26.36
CA ILE A 628 -7.09 28.21 -25.96
C ILE A 628 -7.05 27.96 -24.46
N PHE A 629 -8.01 28.52 -23.73
CA PHE A 629 -8.15 28.39 -22.30
C PHE A 629 -9.37 27.53 -22.00
N VAL A 630 -9.20 26.51 -21.18
CA VAL A 630 -10.24 25.51 -20.87
C VAL A 630 -10.42 25.40 -19.37
N ALA A 631 -11.65 25.54 -18.89
CA ALA A 631 -12.04 25.22 -17.53
C ALA A 631 -12.18 23.70 -17.41
N ASP A 632 -11.13 23.07 -16.89
CA ASP A 632 -11.06 21.64 -16.61
C ASP A 632 -11.63 21.38 -15.20
N THR A 633 -12.96 21.40 -15.16
CA THR A 633 -13.74 21.70 -13.95
C THR A 633 -13.46 20.72 -12.81
N TRP A 634 -13.52 19.41 -13.08
CA TRP A 634 -13.37 18.41 -12.01
C TRP A 634 -11.91 18.12 -11.64
N ASN A 635 -10.97 18.51 -12.51
CA ASN A 635 -9.56 18.62 -12.16
C ASN A 635 -9.22 19.95 -11.46
N GLN A 636 -10.19 20.86 -11.25
CA GLN A 636 -10.05 22.10 -10.49
C GLN A 636 -8.96 23.03 -11.01
N ARG A 637 -8.86 23.17 -12.32
CA ARG A 637 -7.80 23.95 -12.96
C ARG A 637 -8.28 24.60 -14.24
N VAL A 638 -7.59 25.68 -14.61
CA VAL A 638 -7.61 26.14 -16.00
C VAL A 638 -6.40 25.54 -16.70
N GLN A 639 -6.61 25.00 -17.90
CA GLN A 639 -5.54 24.58 -18.79
C GLN A 639 -5.45 25.50 -20.00
N VAL A 640 -4.24 25.74 -20.47
CA VAL A 640 -3.92 26.57 -21.63
C VAL A 640 -3.26 25.72 -22.70
N PHE A 641 -3.68 25.91 -23.94
CA PHE A 641 -3.14 25.24 -25.11
C PHE A 641 -2.69 26.28 -26.13
N LYS A 642 -1.67 25.91 -26.91
CA LYS A 642 -1.18 26.71 -28.03
C LYS A 642 -2.18 26.64 -29.21
N PRO A 643 -2.04 27.54 -30.21
CA PRO A 643 -2.82 27.46 -31.44
C PRO A 643 -2.67 26.14 -32.21
N ASP A 644 -1.57 25.41 -32.00
CA ASP A 644 -1.33 24.07 -32.57
C ASP A 644 -1.97 22.93 -31.74
N HIS A 645 -2.78 23.29 -30.74
CA HIS A 645 -3.50 22.40 -29.81
C HIS A 645 -2.61 21.62 -28.83
N SER A 646 -1.30 21.89 -28.80
CA SER A 646 -0.42 21.31 -27.78
C SER A 646 -0.61 22.00 -26.42
N TYR A 647 -0.51 21.23 -25.34
CA TYR A 647 -0.57 21.75 -23.97
C TYR A 647 0.55 22.80 -23.74
N LEU A 648 0.20 23.89 -23.06
CA LEU A 648 1.10 24.98 -22.73
C LEU A 648 1.33 25.13 -21.23
N ALA A 649 0.26 25.26 -20.44
CA ALA A 649 0.33 25.56 -19.02
C ALA A 649 -0.98 25.20 -18.30
N GLN A 650 -0.95 25.22 -16.97
CA GLN A 650 -2.13 25.12 -16.12
C GLN A 650 -1.95 25.91 -14.82
N TRP A 651 -3.04 26.21 -14.15
CA TRP A 651 -3.03 26.64 -12.75
C TRP A 651 -4.29 26.16 -12.01
N PRO A 652 -4.19 25.88 -10.70
CA PRO A 652 -5.33 25.44 -9.90
C PRO A 652 -6.33 26.57 -9.67
N ILE A 653 -7.60 26.21 -9.54
CA ILE A 653 -8.69 27.09 -9.13
C ILE A 653 -9.19 26.67 -7.75
N ASN A 654 -8.92 27.51 -6.75
CA ASN A 654 -9.37 27.33 -5.37
C ASN A 654 -10.83 27.80 -5.23
N GLY A 655 -11.78 26.95 -5.63
CA GLY A 655 -13.22 27.23 -5.55
C GLY A 655 -14.12 26.14 -6.13
N TRP A 656 -13.63 25.43 -7.15
CA TRP A 656 -14.41 24.44 -7.91
C TRP A 656 -14.48 23.07 -7.21
N PHE A 657 -15.07 23.02 -6.02
CA PHE A 657 -15.06 21.81 -5.19
C PHE A 657 -16.21 20.84 -5.50
N GLY A 658 -17.38 21.36 -5.85
CA GLY A 658 -18.57 20.55 -6.11
C GLY A 658 -18.62 19.98 -7.52
N GLN A 659 -19.26 18.81 -7.66
CA GLN A 659 -19.46 18.14 -8.94
C GLN A 659 -20.85 18.36 -9.56
N SER A 660 -21.70 19.22 -8.96
CA SER A 660 -23.07 19.49 -9.40
C SER A 660 -23.16 19.89 -10.88
N LEU A 661 -24.24 19.54 -11.57
CA LEU A 661 -24.48 20.03 -12.94
C LEU A 661 -24.82 21.53 -12.99
N ASP A 662 -25.20 22.11 -11.86
CA ASP A 662 -25.61 23.51 -11.77
C ASP A 662 -24.45 24.49 -11.55
N ASN A 663 -23.32 24.04 -11.01
CA ASN A 663 -22.17 24.88 -10.62
C ASN A 663 -21.06 24.94 -11.68
N LYS A 664 -21.40 24.83 -12.97
CA LYS A 664 -20.39 24.73 -14.03
C LYS A 664 -19.78 26.09 -14.39
N PRO A 665 -18.44 26.24 -14.30
CA PRO A 665 -17.78 27.52 -14.53
C PRO A 665 -17.49 27.79 -16.01
N TYR A 666 -17.51 29.08 -16.37
CA TYR A 666 -17.08 29.61 -17.65
C TYR A 666 -15.87 30.54 -17.46
N LEU A 667 -15.23 30.87 -18.58
CA LEU A 667 -14.10 31.78 -18.60
C LEU A 667 -14.12 32.67 -19.84
N ALA A 668 -13.49 33.84 -19.75
CA ALA A 668 -13.29 34.78 -20.84
C ALA A 668 -11.87 35.36 -20.76
N VAL A 669 -11.33 35.81 -21.90
CA VAL A 669 -9.98 36.40 -21.98
C VAL A 669 -10.05 37.76 -22.65
N ASP A 670 -9.48 38.79 -22.03
CA ASP A 670 -9.43 40.12 -22.64
C ASP A 670 -8.19 40.33 -23.54
N GLY A 671 -8.22 41.40 -24.34
CA GLY A 671 -7.10 41.76 -25.21
C GLY A 671 -5.84 42.25 -24.48
N LYS A 672 -5.88 42.40 -23.14
CA LYS A 672 -4.72 42.71 -22.30
C LYS A 672 -4.09 41.45 -21.70
N GLY A 673 -4.65 40.26 -21.97
CA GLY A 673 -4.17 39.00 -21.43
C GLY A 673 -4.59 38.73 -19.99
N ARG A 674 -5.78 39.20 -19.58
CA ARG A 674 -6.42 38.78 -18.34
C ARG A 674 -7.45 37.69 -18.61
N VAL A 675 -7.41 36.66 -17.78
CA VAL A 675 -8.34 35.52 -17.81
C VAL A 675 -9.33 35.67 -16.66
N TYR A 676 -10.60 35.85 -17.01
CA TYR A 676 -11.71 35.96 -16.06
C TYR A 676 -12.36 34.60 -15.95
N VAL A 677 -12.55 34.14 -14.72
CA VAL A 677 -13.01 32.79 -14.42
C VAL A 677 -14.13 32.89 -13.40
N THR A 678 -15.30 32.34 -13.70
CA THR A 678 -16.38 32.29 -12.72
C THR A 678 -16.09 31.22 -11.66
N ASP A 679 -16.36 31.53 -10.40
CA ASP A 679 -16.39 30.59 -9.29
C ASP A 679 -17.83 30.53 -8.76
N PRO A 680 -18.66 29.62 -9.30
CA PRO A 680 -20.09 29.57 -9.01
C PRO A 680 -20.42 29.33 -7.52
N GLU A 681 -19.61 28.50 -6.85
CA GLU A 681 -19.81 28.14 -5.43
C GLU A 681 -19.19 29.17 -4.49
N GLY A 682 -18.12 29.84 -4.92
CA GLY A 682 -17.55 30.98 -4.20
C GLY A 682 -18.31 32.29 -4.43
N TYR A 683 -19.37 32.29 -5.24
CA TYR A 683 -20.21 33.45 -5.57
C TYR A 683 -19.40 34.65 -6.10
N ARG A 684 -18.38 34.37 -6.91
CA ARG A 684 -17.38 35.36 -7.29
C ARG A 684 -16.85 35.14 -8.69
N VAL A 685 -16.18 36.16 -9.21
CA VAL A 685 -15.33 36.09 -10.40
C VAL A 685 -13.88 36.24 -9.96
N LEU A 686 -13.02 35.38 -10.51
CA LEU A 686 -11.59 35.36 -10.28
C LEU A 686 -10.88 35.85 -11.53
N VAL A 687 -9.88 36.71 -11.37
CA VAL A 687 -9.08 37.26 -12.47
C VAL A 687 -7.64 36.79 -12.33
N PHE A 688 -7.11 36.28 -13.42
CA PHE A 688 -5.73 35.84 -13.53
C PHE A 688 -5.02 36.58 -14.66
N THR A 689 -3.70 36.68 -14.58
CA THR A 689 -2.88 36.90 -15.78
C THR A 689 -2.95 35.66 -16.66
N GLU A 690 -2.61 35.79 -17.93
CA GLU A 690 -2.41 34.65 -18.86
C GLU A 690 -1.51 33.52 -18.33
N ASP A 691 -0.52 33.84 -17.49
CA ASP A 691 0.36 32.84 -16.85
C ASP A 691 -0.22 32.22 -15.55
N GLY A 692 -1.49 32.50 -15.21
CA GLY A 692 -2.17 31.93 -14.05
C GLY A 692 -1.88 32.60 -12.71
N LYS A 693 -1.30 33.80 -12.68
CA LYS A 693 -1.11 34.56 -11.43
C LYS A 693 -2.41 35.27 -11.04
N PRO A 694 -2.86 35.18 -9.78
CA PRO A 694 -4.06 35.85 -9.32
C PRO A 694 -3.86 37.38 -9.37
N VAL A 695 -4.82 38.08 -9.96
CA VAL A 695 -4.83 39.54 -10.08
C VAL A 695 -5.82 40.13 -9.09
N GLU A 696 -7.05 39.63 -9.11
CA GLU A 696 -8.18 40.19 -8.39
C GLU A 696 -9.32 39.18 -8.27
N ALA A 697 -10.17 39.31 -7.26
CA ALA A 697 -11.50 38.69 -7.26
C ALA A 697 -12.57 39.69 -6.82
N TRP A 698 -13.81 39.50 -7.27
CA TRP A 698 -14.95 40.24 -6.74
C TRP A 698 -16.21 39.39 -6.68
N GLY A 699 -17.16 39.81 -5.84
CA GLY A 699 -18.40 39.09 -5.59
C GLY A 699 -18.48 38.51 -4.19
N ASP A 700 -19.72 38.32 -3.76
CA ASP A 700 -20.15 37.69 -2.53
C ASP A 700 -21.56 37.15 -2.74
N PHE A 701 -22.01 36.23 -1.89
CA PHE A 701 -23.38 35.75 -1.95
C PHE A 701 -24.37 36.90 -1.72
N GLY A 702 -25.32 37.10 -2.65
CA GLY A 702 -26.37 38.09 -2.50
C GLY A 702 -27.16 38.34 -3.80
N GLN A 703 -27.99 39.39 -3.78
CA GLN A 703 -28.90 39.75 -4.87
C GLN A 703 -28.86 41.23 -5.25
N ASP A 704 -27.94 42.01 -4.69
CA ASP A 704 -27.75 43.42 -5.07
C ASP A 704 -26.83 43.55 -6.30
N ALA A 705 -26.48 44.77 -6.68
CA ALA A 705 -25.63 45.02 -7.86
C ALA A 705 -24.14 44.69 -7.66
N GLN A 706 -23.70 44.32 -6.45
CA GLN A 706 -22.30 43.99 -6.12
C GLN A 706 -22.09 42.50 -5.80
N THR A 707 -23.19 41.80 -5.53
CA THR A 707 -23.21 40.40 -5.11
C THR A 707 -23.73 39.48 -6.22
N LEU A 708 -23.41 38.20 -6.11
CA LEU A 708 -23.73 37.16 -7.08
C LEU A 708 -24.39 35.98 -6.35
N GLY A 709 -25.32 35.30 -7.00
CA GLY A 709 -26.02 34.13 -6.46
C GLY A 709 -25.44 32.81 -6.96
N LEU A 710 -25.10 32.74 -8.26
CA LEU A 710 -24.36 31.65 -8.89
C LEU A 710 -23.83 32.16 -10.24
N PRO A 711 -22.64 32.79 -10.29
CA PRO A 711 -22.09 33.27 -11.56
C PRO A 711 -21.73 32.07 -12.43
N ALA A 712 -22.50 31.81 -13.48
CA ALA A 712 -22.28 30.69 -14.39
C ALA A 712 -21.48 31.15 -15.61
N GLY A 713 -22.03 32.09 -16.39
CA GLY A 713 -21.45 32.56 -17.65
C GLY A 713 -20.69 33.87 -17.50
N ILE A 714 -19.67 34.03 -18.33
CA ILE A 714 -18.91 35.28 -18.42
C ILE A 714 -18.50 35.55 -19.88
N THR A 715 -18.59 36.80 -20.31
CA THR A 715 -18.10 37.25 -21.62
C THR A 715 -17.67 38.72 -21.54
N LEU A 716 -17.00 39.21 -22.58
CA LEU A 716 -16.49 40.56 -22.66
C LEU A 716 -17.05 41.25 -23.91
N ASP A 717 -17.37 42.54 -23.81
CA ASP A 717 -17.65 43.36 -24.99
C ASP A 717 -16.37 44.01 -25.57
N ALA A 718 -16.47 44.67 -26.73
CA ALA A 718 -15.32 45.27 -27.40
C ALA A 718 -14.59 46.34 -26.56
N PRO A 719 -15.27 47.19 -25.78
CA PRO A 719 -14.63 48.05 -24.77
C PRO A 719 -13.94 47.30 -23.62
N GLY A 720 -14.24 46.02 -23.41
CA GLY A 720 -13.70 45.18 -22.34
C GLY A 720 -14.57 45.16 -21.07
N ASN A 721 -15.82 45.63 -21.14
CA ASN A 721 -16.76 45.47 -20.03
C ASN A 721 -17.12 44.00 -19.86
N ILE A 722 -17.37 43.62 -18.62
CA ILE A 722 -17.52 42.22 -18.22
C ILE A 722 -19.00 41.93 -18.01
N TRP A 723 -19.53 40.99 -18.79
CA TRP A 723 -20.91 40.52 -18.68
C TRP A 723 -20.94 39.18 -17.96
N VAL A 724 -21.74 39.09 -16.90
CA VAL A 724 -21.88 37.89 -16.07
C VAL A 724 -23.34 37.43 -16.03
N ALA A 725 -23.57 36.13 -16.26
CA ALA A 725 -24.86 35.49 -16.06
C ALA A 725 -24.92 34.96 -14.63
N ASP A 726 -25.74 35.61 -13.81
CA ASP A 726 -25.97 35.24 -12.42
C ASP A 726 -27.16 34.28 -12.36
N ALA A 727 -26.86 33.00 -12.59
CA ALA A 727 -27.83 31.98 -12.96
C ALA A 727 -28.90 31.77 -11.87
N ASN A 728 -28.48 31.71 -10.60
CA ASN A 728 -29.42 31.47 -9.50
C ASN A 728 -30.32 32.69 -9.23
N ASN A 729 -29.81 33.91 -9.47
CA ASN A 729 -30.62 35.12 -9.36
C ASN A 729 -31.41 35.44 -10.65
N ASN A 730 -31.29 34.63 -11.69
CA ASN A 730 -32.02 34.75 -12.96
C ASN A 730 -31.87 36.14 -13.59
N ARG A 731 -30.64 36.65 -13.64
CA ARG A 731 -30.32 37.99 -14.14
C ARG A 731 -28.97 38.00 -14.86
N VAL A 732 -28.77 39.07 -15.63
CA VAL A 732 -27.51 39.37 -16.31
C VAL A 732 -26.99 40.71 -15.80
N MET A 733 -25.68 40.79 -15.59
CA MET A 733 -25.01 41.93 -15.00
C MET A 733 -23.85 42.37 -15.89
N ARG A 734 -23.66 43.68 -16.06
CA ARG A 734 -22.46 44.26 -16.68
C ARG A 734 -21.63 44.97 -15.61
N PHE A 735 -20.33 44.74 -15.63
CA PHE A 735 -19.34 45.46 -14.83
C PHE A 735 -18.41 46.22 -15.79
N ALA A 736 -17.97 47.40 -15.37
CA ALA A 736 -17.02 48.18 -16.16
C ALA A 736 -15.71 47.43 -16.38
N ALA A 737 -15.05 47.69 -17.51
CA ALA A 737 -13.73 47.15 -17.78
C ALA A 737 -12.76 47.46 -16.64
N LEU A 738 -12.01 46.45 -16.18
CA LEU A 738 -10.98 46.66 -15.17
C LEU A 738 -9.86 47.55 -15.76
N PRO A 739 -9.33 48.50 -14.97
CA PRO A 739 -8.32 49.47 -15.43
C PRO A 739 -7.10 48.82 -16.09
#